data_AF-A0A554LDI4-F1
#
_entry.id   AF-A0A554LDI4-F1
#
_cell.length_a   1.000
_cell.length_b   1.000
_cell.length_c   1.000
_cell.angle_alpha   90.00
_cell.angle_beta   90.00
_cell.angle_gamma   90.00
#
_symmetry.space_group_name_H-M   'P 1'
#
loop_
_entity.id
_entity.type
_entity.pdbx_description
1 polymer ?
#
loop_
_entity_poly.entity_id
_entity_poly.type
_entity_poly.pdbx_seq_one_letter_code
_entity_poly.pdbx_strand_id
1 'polypeptide(L)'
;MSKFHDLFIKDGRAKVTVAVLIVFLVLASLGIYFSFYINPKTASQSLPPHAKNRVIVKFKESAKENLKKEDVIAGPDVGISSVTTLNQKEDVKEVKKIVPSTSSDELGRTYTIEFKNDKDINSVIKKYSSDPNIEYAEPDYQVTTQVEPNDPYYASSGSWGQAYADLWGIKKINSSAAWDITTGSISVVVAVIDTGIDYNHPDLVANVWVNSDEVPNNGVDDDGNGYIDDYHGYDFYNEDGDPFDDHAHGTHVSGTIGGVGNNGVGVVGINWQTKIMGVKFLSSGGSGYISDAVSSTYYAVNNGAKVLSNSWGGGGRSTTMQTAIDYAYNHGVVFVAAAGNSNSDAYNYTPAGLNHVMTIAATDYQDNKASFSSWGDVVEFAAPGVDVLSLKSSGGSCTTVGTNYCRMSGTSMATPHAAGLAALVLSINPSMTPDQVQTAMQNGADDLGAPGKDIYFGYGRINAANSITPAAPITHVDGTIIKTSLAPEVYLLESGKKRHVTSPEVFHSWFDWEDLIIVSSSEMSFYAAGGDLGFRPGTLIKASGDPKVFLVDGGNKRHIVSPEIFAGLGYQWANVVSISPSEEDRYNRTDDLSSVGSHINGTLIKTAGAPEVYLLDGGKKRHIPNPEVFNSRYQWAEIVFISNDEMSNYAVGDRIGFRPGSLARASNQPQVYVITDTTKRHISSPSVLSLLGYRWERIILTTESELNNYTTGEPL
;
A
#
# COMPACT_ATOMS: atom_id res chain seq x y z
N MET A 1 34.74 51.37 35.83
CA MET A 1 33.93 52.46 36.41
C MET A 1 32.73 51.82 37.08
N SER A 2 32.79 51.49 38.38
CA SER A 2 32.51 52.38 39.52
C SER A 2 31.13 53.06 39.42
N LYS A 3 30.31 52.76 40.44
CA LYS A 3 29.01 53.34 40.83
C LYS A 3 27.80 52.83 40.05
N PHE A 4 27.08 51.89 40.67
CA PHE A 4 25.78 52.16 41.29
C PHE A 4 25.38 50.92 42.12
N HIS A 5 26.13 50.73 43.22
CA HIS A 5 25.62 50.02 44.39
C HIS A 5 24.94 51.10 45.24
N ASP A 6 23.78 50.76 45.79
CA ASP A 6 22.89 51.58 46.63
C ASP A 6 22.06 52.64 45.89
N LEU A 7 20.79 52.30 45.60
CA LEU A 7 19.64 53.01 46.16
C LEU A 7 18.31 52.30 45.81
N PHE A 8 17.47 52.14 46.82
CA PHE A 8 16.06 51.75 46.83
C PHE A 8 15.68 50.26 46.98
N ILE A 9 15.76 49.83 48.23
CA ILE A 9 14.58 49.33 48.95
C ILE A 9 13.49 50.42 48.91
N LYS A 10 12.39 50.19 48.18
CA LYS A 10 11.02 50.56 48.55
C LYS A 10 10.02 50.08 47.47
N ASP A 11 8.91 49.55 47.96
CA ASP A 11 7.71 49.09 47.26
C ASP A 11 7.70 47.71 46.56
N GLY A 12 7.06 46.76 47.27
CA GLY A 12 6.67 45.43 46.82
C GLY A 12 5.55 45.42 45.78
N ARG A 13 5.70 46.20 44.69
CA ARG A 13 4.84 46.13 43.50
C ARG A 13 5.60 45.83 42.20
N ALA A 14 6.93 45.72 42.23
CA ALA A 14 7.75 45.46 41.04
C ALA A 14 8.04 43.96 40.74
N LYS A 15 7.72 43.02 41.64
CA LYS A 15 7.97 41.57 41.40
C LYS A 15 6.91 40.86 40.56
N VAL A 16 5.72 41.45 40.38
CA VAL A 16 4.65 40.84 39.57
C VAL A 16 4.75 41.26 38.08
N THR A 17 5.27 42.45 37.78
CA THR A 17 5.37 42.94 36.39
C THR A 17 6.51 42.30 35.60
N VAL A 18 7.61 41.89 36.24
CA VAL A 18 8.75 41.24 35.56
C VAL A 18 8.49 39.76 35.25
N ALA A 19 7.70 39.06 36.09
CA ALA A 19 7.26 37.68 35.81
C ALA A 19 6.25 37.63 34.64
N VAL A 20 5.37 38.64 34.52
CA VAL A 20 4.41 38.74 33.41
C VAL A 20 5.09 39.09 32.08
N LEU A 21 6.19 39.87 32.10
CA LEU A 21 6.94 40.21 30.87
C LEU A 21 7.78 39.02 30.31
N ILE A 22 8.31 38.16 31.18
CA ILE A 22 9.10 36.98 30.75
C ILE A 22 8.19 35.89 30.17
N VAL A 23 6.96 35.73 30.70
CA VAL A 23 5.97 34.79 30.13
C VAL A 23 5.41 35.30 28.79
N PHE A 24 5.25 36.63 28.61
CA PHE A 24 4.85 37.20 27.31
C PHE A 24 5.95 37.10 26.24
N LEU A 25 7.23 37.17 26.60
CA LEU A 25 8.35 36.99 25.66
C LEU A 25 8.58 35.50 25.26
N VAL A 26 8.20 34.56 26.13
CA VAL A 26 8.21 33.12 25.80
C VAL A 26 6.99 32.73 24.93
N LEU A 27 5.83 33.37 25.10
CA LEU A 27 4.66 33.13 24.25
C LEU A 27 4.74 33.84 22.88
N ALA A 28 5.41 34.98 22.78
CA ALA A 28 5.61 35.67 21.49
C ALA A 28 6.67 35.00 20.59
N SER A 29 7.59 34.21 21.15
CA SER A 29 8.55 33.41 20.37
C SER A 29 7.97 32.08 19.86
N LEU A 30 6.92 31.56 20.49
CA LEU A 30 6.14 30.43 20.00
C LEU A 30 5.11 30.84 18.91
N GLY A 31 4.67 32.10 18.87
CA GLY A 31 3.69 32.61 17.91
C GLY A 31 4.24 33.10 16.56
N ILE A 32 5.57 33.17 16.37
CA ILE A 32 6.19 33.70 15.13
C ILE A 32 6.72 32.61 14.19
N TYR A 33 6.75 31.34 14.61
CA TYR A 33 7.13 30.24 13.70
C TYR A 33 5.98 29.71 12.81
N PHE A 34 4.75 30.21 12.98
CA PHE A 34 3.58 29.70 12.23
C PHE A 34 3.09 30.58 11.06
N SER A 35 3.87 31.59 10.65
CA SER A 35 3.48 32.49 9.55
C SER A 35 4.62 32.75 8.56
N PHE A 36 5.21 31.72 7.96
CA PHE A 36 5.90 31.83 6.65
C PHE A 36 6.10 30.43 6.06
N TYR A 37 5.07 29.87 5.41
CA TYR A 37 5.19 28.96 4.26
C TYR A 37 3.78 28.71 3.70
N ILE A 38 3.18 29.74 3.09
CA ILE A 38 2.11 29.52 2.13
C ILE A 38 2.76 29.61 0.75
N ASN A 39 3.06 28.45 0.18
CA ASN A 39 3.29 28.29 -1.24
C ASN A 39 2.16 27.39 -1.75
N PRO A 40 1.26 27.86 -2.64
CA PRO A 40 0.09 27.09 -3.03
C PRO A 40 0.50 26.09 -4.11
N LYS A 41 0.91 24.90 -3.69
CA LYS A 41 0.77 23.68 -4.48
C LYS A 41 0.12 22.63 -3.59
N THR A 42 -1.12 22.32 -3.95
CA THR A 42 -2.01 21.36 -3.31
C THR A 42 -1.38 19.96 -3.30
N ALA A 43 -0.75 19.60 -2.18
CA ALA A 43 -0.77 18.22 -1.71
C ALA A 43 -1.96 18.11 -0.74
N SER A 44 -2.89 17.21 -1.02
CA SER A 44 -3.95 16.84 -0.09
C SER A 44 -3.28 16.24 1.15
N GLN A 45 -3.06 17.03 2.19
CA GLN A 45 -2.71 16.47 3.50
C GLN A 45 -3.94 15.70 3.98
N SER A 46 -3.85 14.37 3.96
CA SER A 46 -4.83 13.51 4.62
C SER A 46 -4.90 13.92 6.08
N LEU A 47 -6.11 14.23 6.57
CA LEU A 47 -6.33 14.51 7.99
C LEU A 47 -5.83 13.32 8.83
N PRO A 48 -5.29 13.56 10.04
CA PRO A 48 -4.88 12.49 10.93
C PRO A 48 -6.01 11.48 11.17
N PRO A 49 -5.71 10.17 11.32
CA PRO A 49 -6.71 9.15 11.58
C PRO A 49 -7.55 9.53 12.81
N HIS A 50 -8.87 9.35 12.70
CA HIS A 50 -9.83 9.66 13.75
C HIS A 50 -10.98 8.66 13.70
N ALA A 51 -11.72 8.56 14.81
CA ALA A 51 -12.88 7.67 14.88
C ALA A 51 -13.95 8.07 13.85
N LYS A 52 -14.37 7.11 13.02
CA LYS A 52 -15.41 7.34 11.97
C LYS A 52 -16.83 7.37 12.51
N ASN A 53 -17.05 6.88 13.73
CA ASN A 53 -18.35 6.78 14.37
C ASN A 53 -18.43 7.59 15.67
N ARG A 54 -17.48 8.50 15.94
CA ARG A 54 -17.43 9.23 17.20
C ARG A 54 -16.85 10.63 17.04
N VAL A 55 -17.42 11.60 17.75
CA VAL A 55 -16.94 12.99 17.84
C VAL A 55 -16.82 13.42 19.30
N ILE A 56 -15.96 14.41 19.55
CA ILE A 56 -15.88 15.11 20.83
C ILE A 56 -16.71 16.39 20.72
N VAL A 57 -17.58 16.62 21.69
CA VAL A 57 -18.46 17.80 21.76
C VAL A 57 -18.38 18.41 23.15
N LYS A 58 -18.08 19.71 23.20
CA LYS A 58 -18.18 20.50 24.42
C LYS A 58 -19.40 21.40 24.34
N PHE A 59 -20.29 21.30 25.32
CA PHE A 59 -21.43 22.21 25.45
C PHE A 59 -20.95 23.60 25.90
N LYS A 60 -21.79 24.64 25.94
CA LYS A 60 -21.45 25.93 26.59
C LYS A 60 -21.78 25.91 28.07
N GLU A 61 -21.17 26.80 28.86
CA GLU A 61 -21.49 26.94 30.30
C GLU A 61 -22.98 27.21 30.54
N SER A 62 -23.61 28.04 29.69
CA SER A 62 -25.04 28.36 29.75
C SER A 62 -25.96 27.15 29.59
N ALA A 63 -25.46 26.04 29.05
CA ALA A 63 -26.23 24.83 28.79
C ALA A 63 -26.13 23.80 29.93
N LYS A 64 -25.23 24.01 30.91
CA LYS A 64 -24.87 23.05 31.97
C LYS A 64 -26.05 22.54 32.79
N GLU A 65 -26.92 23.45 33.23
CA GLU A 65 -28.07 23.12 34.09
C GLU A 65 -29.13 22.26 33.39
N ASN A 66 -29.15 22.29 32.05
CA ASN A 66 -30.10 21.53 31.23
C ASN A 66 -29.54 20.17 30.79
N LEU A 67 -28.25 19.92 30.98
CA LEU A 67 -27.66 18.63 30.65
C LEU A 67 -28.10 17.57 31.65
N LYS A 68 -28.30 16.36 31.13
CA LYS A 68 -28.45 15.16 31.95
C LYS A 68 -27.23 14.94 32.84
N LYS A 69 -27.47 14.41 34.04
CA LYS A 69 -26.46 14.27 35.09
C LYS A 69 -25.69 12.95 35.00
N GLU A 70 -26.21 12.00 34.24
CA GLU A 70 -25.60 10.71 34.02
C GLU A 70 -24.30 10.84 33.22
N ASP A 71 -23.24 10.15 33.65
CA ASP A 71 -21.95 10.14 32.94
C ASP A 71 -22.04 9.38 31.60
N VAL A 72 -23.02 8.49 31.46
CA VAL A 72 -23.34 7.76 30.22
C VAL A 72 -24.84 7.83 29.96
N ILE A 73 -25.20 8.35 28.80
CA ILE A 73 -26.57 8.52 28.35
C ILE A 73 -26.80 7.58 27.17
N ALA A 74 -27.66 6.57 27.38
CA ALA A 74 -28.08 5.68 26.30
C ALA A 74 -29.05 6.41 25.36
N GLY A 75 -28.67 6.52 24.09
CA GLY A 75 -29.49 7.17 23.05
C GLY A 75 -29.32 8.69 22.97
N PRO A 76 -30.23 9.36 22.24
CA PRO A 76 -29.98 10.71 21.75
C PRO A 76 -30.29 11.84 22.74
N ASP A 77 -30.98 11.57 23.85
CA ASP A 77 -31.52 12.62 24.70
C ASP A 77 -30.56 13.09 25.79
N VAL A 78 -29.94 14.26 25.55
CA VAL A 78 -28.97 14.90 26.44
C VAL A 78 -29.58 15.97 27.35
N GLY A 79 -30.91 16.18 27.31
CA GLY A 79 -31.62 17.20 28.09
C GLY A 79 -31.73 18.58 27.41
N ILE A 80 -31.08 18.77 26.26
CA ILE A 80 -31.15 20.00 25.45
C ILE A 80 -31.89 19.69 24.15
N SER A 81 -33.09 20.22 23.98
CA SER A 81 -34.00 19.85 22.88
C SER A 81 -33.39 19.97 21.47
N SER A 82 -32.61 21.02 21.21
CA SER A 82 -31.97 21.23 19.90
C SER A 82 -30.92 20.14 19.61
N VAL A 83 -30.08 19.83 20.59
CA VAL A 83 -29.04 18.80 20.49
C VAL A 83 -29.66 17.40 20.50
N THR A 84 -30.70 17.14 21.30
CA THR A 84 -31.45 15.87 21.27
C THR A 84 -32.06 15.61 19.90
N THR A 85 -32.61 16.64 19.25
CA THR A 85 -33.14 16.51 17.87
C THR A 85 -32.03 16.22 16.86
N LEU A 86 -30.86 16.85 17.02
CA LEU A 86 -29.69 16.58 16.18
C LEU A 86 -29.20 15.15 16.38
N ASN A 87 -29.06 14.69 17.64
CA ASN A 87 -28.64 13.34 17.99
C ASN A 87 -29.58 12.27 17.41
N GLN A 88 -30.89 12.54 17.38
CA GLN A 88 -31.87 11.65 16.73
C GLN A 88 -31.64 11.55 15.21
N LYS A 89 -31.36 12.68 14.54
CA LYS A 89 -31.08 12.71 13.10
C LYS A 89 -29.77 12.03 12.74
N GLU A 90 -28.77 12.10 13.61
CA GLU A 90 -27.46 11.49 13.38
C GLU A 90 -27.36 10.02 13.87
N ASP A 91 -28.47 9.43 14.32
CA ASP A 91 -28.52 8.05 14.84
C ASP A 91 -27.54 7.79 15.99
N VAL A 92 -27.49 8.70 16.97
CA VAL A 92 -26.65 8.56 18.16
C VAL A 92 -27.03 7.32 18.96
N LYS A 93 -26.03 6.49 19.26
CA LYS A 93 -26.11 5.30 20.11
C LYS A 93 -25.94 5.67 21.58
N GLU A 94 -24.92 6.47 21.88
CA GLU A 94 -24.51 6.81 23.24
C GLU A 94 -23.88 8.20 23.30
N VAL A 95 -24.13 8.91 24.39
CA VAL A 95 -23.38 10.13 24.76
C VAL A 95 -22.70 9.88 26.10
N LYS A 96 -21.37 10.01 26.13
CA LYS A 96 -20.55 9.68 27.30
C LYS A 96 -19.65 10.84 27.68
N LYS A 97 -19.60 11.18 28.95
CA LYS A 97 -18.73 12.22 29.48
C LYS A 97 -17.27 11.79 29.38
N ILE A 98 -16.39 12.68 28.89
CA ILE A 98 -14.96 12.36 28.74
C ILE A 98 -14.31 12.11 30.09
N VAL A 99 -14.70 12.89 31.10
CA VAL A 99 -14.23 12.73 32.48
C VAL A 99 -15.43 12.48 33.40
N PRO A 100 -15.70 11.22 33.79
CA PRO A 100 -16.77 10.87 34.71
C PRO A 100 -16.59 11.57 36.06
N SER A 101 -17.69 12.02 36.68
CA SER A 101 -17.69 12.49 38.08
C SER A 101 -16.70 13.62 38.43
N THR A 102 -16.23 14.41 37.46
CA THR A 102 -15.35 15.58 37.71
C THR A 102 -16.13 16.81 38.20
N SER A 103 -15.55 17.52 39.17
CA SER A 103 -15.99 18.87 39.58
C SER A 103 -15.28 19.99 38.82
N SER A 104 -14.43 19.66 37.82
CA SER A 104 -13.72 20.67 37.03
C SER A 104 -14.62 21.27 35.95
N ASP A 105 -14.65 22.60 35.87
CA ASP A 105 -15.46 23.32 34.88
C ASP A 105 -14.90 23.22 33.45
N GLU A 106 -13.62 22.84 33.28
CA GLU A 106 -12.98 22.82 31.97
C GLU A 106 -13.42 21.64 31.08
N LEU A 107 -13.53 20.43 31.65
CA LEU A 107 -13.90 19.20 30.91
C LEU A 107 -15.22 18.59 31.41
N GLY A 108 -15.81 19.12 32.48
CA GLY A 108 -17.07 18.63 33.05
C GLY A 108 -18.30 18.80 32.14
N ARG A 109 -18.14 19.40 30.96
CA ARG A 109 -19.18 19.60 29.93
C ARG A 109 -18.77 19.04 28.56
N THR A 110 -17.73 18.21 28.53
CA THR A 110 -17.20 17.61 27.31
C THR A 110 -17.60 16.15 27.25
N TYR A 111 -18.18 15.76 26.12
CA TYR A 111 -18.74 14.44 25.88
C TYR A 111 -18.23 13.87 24.57
N THR A 112 -17.99 12.58 24.53
CA THR A 112 -17.98 11.79 23.30
C THR A 112 -19.41 11.49 22.87
N ILE A 113 -19.72 11.67 21.60
CA ILE A 113 -20.98 11.26 20.98
C ILE A 113 -20.68 10.12 20.01
N GLU A 114 -21.22 8.93 20.29
CA GLU A 114 -21.02 7.73 19.48
C GLU A 114 -22.26 7.45 18.62
N PHE A 115 -22.05 7.22 17.33
CA PHE A 115 -23.10 6.92 16.34
C PHE A 115 -23.25 5.41 16.16
N LYS A 116 -24.43 4.97 15.73
CA LYS A 116 -24.67 3.55 15.43
C LYS A 116 -23.83 3.02 14.25
N ASN A 117 -23.50 3.88 13.29
CA ASN A 117 -22.73 3.57 12.09
C ASN A 117 -21.71 4.67 11.81
N ASP A 118 -20.71 4.39 10.97
CA ASP A 118 -19.75 5.38 10.48
C ASP A 118 -20.44 6.57 9.81
N LYS A 119 -19.85 7.76 9.95
CA LYS A 119 -20.35 9.04 9.44
C LYS A 119 -19.24 9.82 8.73
N ASP A 120 -19.63 10.78 7.89
CA ASP A 120 -18.76 11.88 7.49
C ASP A 120 -18.59 12.83 8.70
N ILE A 121 -17.48 12.66 9.41
CA ILE A 121 -17.18 13.38 10.66
C ILE A 121 -17.11 14.89 10.44
N ASN A 122 -16.64 15.38 9.30
CA ASN A 122 -16.58 16.82 9.03
C ASN A 122 -17.97 17.43 8.88
N SER A 123 -18.88 16.73 8.20
CA SER A 123 -20.29 17.14 8.08
C SER A 123 -20.98 17.14 9.45
N VAL A 124 -20.74 16.11 10.26
CA VAL A 124 -21.26 16.01 11.63
C VAL A 124 -20.76 17.17 12.49
N ILE A 125 -19.46 17.42 12.53
CA ILE A 125 -18.86 18.52 13.30
C ILE A 125 -19.47 19.86 12.90
N LYS A 126 -19.66 20.12 11.61
CA LYS A 126 -20.27 21.37 11.13
C LYS A 126 -21.70 21.55 11.65
N LYS A 127 -22.48 20.46 11.76
CA LYS A 127 -23.84 20.50 12.33
C LYS A 127 -23.80 20.77 13.83
N TYR A 128 -22.97 20.05 14.59
CA TYR A 128 -22.88 20.27 16.05
C TYR A 128 -22.35 21.66 16.39
N SER A 129 -21.31 22.13 15.69
CA SER A 129 -20.76 23.48 15.87
C SER A 129 -21.73 24.61 15.49
N SER A 130 -22.83 24.30 14.80
CA SER A 130 -23.88 25.28 14.48
C SER A 130 -24.96 25.40 15.56
N ASP A 131 -25.03 24.47 16.52
CA ASP A 131 -26.01 24.54 17.61
C ASP A 131 -25.57 25.60 18.66
N PRO A 132 -26.47 26.52 19.07
CA PRO A 132 -26.12 27.60 19.98
C PRO A 132 -25.65 27.14 21.36
N ASN A 133 -25.94 25.89 21.76
CA ASN A 133 -25.54 25.31 23.04
C ASN A 133 -24.19 24.58 23.00
N ILE A 134 -23.56 24.48 21.82
CA ILE A 134 -22.27 23.83 21.64
C ILE A 134 -21.16 24.89 21.58
N GLU A 135 -20.14 24.71 22.42
CA GLU A 135 -18.93 25.55 22.47
C GLU A 135 -17.98 25.15 21.34
N TYR A 136 -17.76 23.85 21.14
CA TYR A 136 -17.09 23.30 19.96
C TYR A 136 -17.45 21.82 19.74
N ALA A 137 -17.22 21.35 18.51
CA ALA A 137 -17.17 19.94 18.16
C ALA A 137 -15.92 19.66 17.35
N GLU A 138 -15.27 18.51 17.57
CA GLU A 138 -14.02 18.14 16.94
C GLU A 138 -13.92 16.62 16.69
N PRO A 139 -13.02 16.16 15.81
CA PRO A 139 -12.78 14.74 15.61
C PRO A 139 -12.15 14.12 16.86
N ASP A 140 -12.47 12.86 17.13
CA ASP A 140 -11.74 12.06 18.12
C ASP A 140 -10.52 11.40 17.45
N TYR A 141 -9.39 12.09 17.49
CA TYR A 141 -8.16 11.68 16.82
C TYR A 141 -7.53 10.44 17.49
N GLN A 142 -7.03 9.52 16.66
CA GLN A 142 -6.23 8.40 17.14
C GLN A 142 -4.86 8.88 17.58
N VAL A 143 -4.42 8.46 18.76
CA VAL A 143 -3.05 8.67 19.26
C VAL A 143 -2.32 7.34 19.40
N THR A 144 -1.02 7.32 19.12
CA THR A 144 -0.13 6.16 19.27
C THR A 144 1.07 6.51 20.15
N THR A 145 1.68 5.52 20.80
CA THR A 145 2.97 5.68 21.49
C THR A 145 4.09 5.67 20.45
N GLN A 146 5.03 6.63 20.52
CA GLN A 146 6.26 6.60 19.70
C GLN A 146 7.35 5.82 20.45
N VAL A 147 7.79 4.70 19.90
CA VAL A 147 8.88 3.85 20.38
C VAL A 147 10.19 4.46 19.88
N GLU A 148 10.84 5.23 20.74
CA GLU A 148 12.16 5.81 20.47
C GLU A 148 13.26 5.01 21.20
N PRO A 149 14.34 4.59 20.52
CA PRO A 149 15.45 3.89 21.16
C PRO A 149 16.21 4.81 22.13
N ASN A 150 16.77 4.23 23.19
CA ASN A 150 17.61 4.95 24.17
C ASN A 150 19.10 5.02 23.77
N ASP A 151 19.45 4.62 22.55
CA ASP A 151 20.83 4.57 22.05
C ASP A 151 21.41 5.98 21.83
N PRO A 152 22.58 6.32 22.42
CA PRO A 152 23.08 7.69 22.47
C PRO A 152 23.21 8.39 21.12
N TYR A 153 23.68 7.70 20.07
CA TYR A 153 23.87 8.30 18.75
C TYR A 153 22.56 8.48 17.97
N TYR A 154 21.48 7.85 18.41
CA TYR A 154 20.16 8.08 17.83
C TYR A 154 19.55 9.41 18.32
N ALA A 155 19.82 9.81 19.56
CA ALA A 155 19.34 11.05 20.15
C ALA A 155 20.24 12.27 19.84
N SER A 156 21.50 12.06 19.47
CA SER A 156 22.47 13.13 19.23
C SER A 156 22.43 13.69 17.79
N SER A 157 22.97 14.90 17.64
CA SER A 157 23.06 15.62 16.37
C SER A 157 24.27 16.53 16.36
N GLY A 158 24.89 16.71 15.19
CA GLY A 158 25.97 17.66 14.97
C GLY A 158 27.28 17.33 15.67
N SER A 159 27.49 16.08 16.09
CA SER A 159 28.63 15.67 16.92
C SER A 159 29.99 15.83 16.24
N TRP A 160 30.03 15.95 14.90
CA TRP A 160 31.23 16.24 14.12
C TRP A 160 31.08 17.48 13.23
N GLY A 161 30.20 18.41 13.62
CA GLY A 161 30.01 19.71 12.95
C GLY A 161 29.06 19.70 11.75
N GLN A 162 28.30 18.61 11.56
CA GLN A 162 27.27 18.47 10.55
C GLN A 162 25.92 19.06 10.98
N ALA A 163 25.06 19.42 10.03
CA ALA A 163 23.79 20.13 10.29
C ALA A 163 22.59 19.21 10.60
N TYR A 164 22.83 17.91 10.77
CA TYR A 164 21.81 16.87 10.87
C TYR A 164 22.07 15.91 12.04
N ALA A 165 21.13 15.01 12.32
CA ALA A 165 21.26 13.99 13.36
C ALA A 165 22.45 13.06 13.09
N ASP A 166 23.05 12.49 14.13
CA ASP A 166 24.21 11.61 13.96
C ASP A 166 23.80 10.31 13.23
N LEU A 167 22.63 9.75 13.55
CA LEU A 167 21.95 8.70 12.76
C LEU A 167 20.89 9.26 11.81
N TRP A 168 21.27 10.21 10.95
CA TRP A 168 20.34 10.84 10.01
C TRP A 168 19.68 9.83 9.07
N GLY A 169 20.42 8.83 8.58
CA GLY A 169 19.91 7.86 7.60
C GLY A 169 18.73 7.06 8.16
N ILE A 170 18.88 6.54 9.38
CA ILE A 170 17.84 5.82 10.12
C ILE A 170 16.57 6.67 10.29
N LYS A 171 16.72 7.95 10.65
CA LYS A 171 15.59 8.88 10.78
C LYS A 171 14.98 9.24 9.42
N LYS A 172 15.79 9.40 8.38
CA LYS A 172 15.36 9.84 7.04
C LYS A 172 14.48 8.82 6.35
N ILE A 173 14.74 7.53 6.59
CA ILE A 173 13.88 6.44 6.10
C ILE A 173 12.67 6.19 7.02
N ASN A 174 12.38 7.09 7.97
CA ASN A 174 11.23 6.99 8.88
C ASN A 174 11.19 5.70 9.72
N SER A 175 12.35 5.26 10.23
CA SER A 175 12.43 4.02 11.04
C SER A 175 11.66 4.10 12.36
N SER A 176 11.59 5.27 13.01
CA SER A 176 10.89 5.41 14.30
C SER A 176 9.41 5.09 14.21
N ALA A 177 8.72 5.61 13.19
CA ALA A 177 7.32 5.26 12.95
C ALA A 177 7.14 3.78 12.55
N ALA A 178 8.16 3.13 11.99
CA ALA A 178 8.14 1.70 11.71
C ALA A 178 8.25 0.88 13.00
N TRP A 179 9.09 1.32 13.95
CA TRP A 179 9.31 0.66 15.23
C TRP A 179 8.10 0.67 16.17
N ASP A 180 7.15 1.58 15.93
CA ASP A 180 5.82 1.53 16.56
C ASP A 180 5.02 0.28 16.17
N ILE A 181 5.36 -0.37 15.04
CA ILE A 181 4.71 -1.57 14.51
C ILE A 181 5.56 -2.82 14.80
N THR A 182 6.84 -2.78 14.42
CA THR A 182 7.81 -3.87 14.66
C THR A 182 9.22 -3.31 14.74
N THR A 183 10.03 -3.88 15.62
CA THR A 183 11.47 -3.57 15.75
C THR A 183 12.35 -4.65 15.11
N GLY A 184 11.76 -5.52 14.30
CA GLY A 184 12.43 -6.69 13.71
C GLY A 184 12.14 -7.98 14.48
N SER A 185 12.66 -9.09 13.98
CA SER A 185 12.47 -10.42 14.57
C SER A 185 13.74 -11.25 14.44
N ILE A 186 14.09 -11.97 15.52
CA ILE A 186 15.18 -12.96 15.51
C ILE A 186 14.91 -14.15 14.58
N SER A 187 13.68 -14.31 14.08
CA SER A 187 13.35 -15.34 13.09
C SER A 187 13.80 -15.00 11.67
N VAL A 188 14.23 -13.76 11.42
CA VAL A 188 14.72 -13.31 10.12
C VAL A 188 16.24 -13.28 10.17
N VAL A 189 16.87 -14.16 9.39
CA VAL A 189 18.33 -14.20 9.25
C VAL A 189 18.73 -13.34 8.06
N VAL A 190 19.67 -12.43 8.28
CA VAL A 190 20.28 -11.58 7.24
C VAL A 190 21.75 -11.98 7.13
N ALA A 191 22.15 -12.47 5.97
CA ALA A 191 23.55 -12.77 5.69
C ALA A 191 24.26 -11.54 5.12
N VAL A 192 25.39 -11.21 5.72
CA VAL A 192 26.28 -10.13 5.28
C VAL A 192 27.43 -10.79 4.53
N ILE A 193 27.35 -10.77 3.19
CA ILE A 193 28.36 -11.34 2.29
C ILE A 193 29.39 -10.24 1.99
N ASP A 194 30.47 -10.19 2.78
CA ASP A 194 31.38 -9.05 2.83
C ASP A 194 32.79 -9.44 3.34
N THR A 195 33.42 -8.57 4.12
CA THR A 195 34.75 -8.71 4.76
C THR A 195 34.71 -9.43 6.11
N GLY A 196 33.55 -9.96 6.50
CA GLY A 196 33.30 -10.57 7.81
C GLY A 196 32.50 -9.67 8.75
N ILE A 197 32.29 -10.12 9.99
CA ILE A 197 31.66 -9.33 11.06
C ILE A 197 32.48 -9.41 12.35
N ASP A 198 32.57 -8.32 13.10
CA ASP A 198 33.03 -8.36 14.48
C ASP A 198 31.89 -8.88 15.37
N TYR A 199 31.78 -10.21 15.44
CA TYR A 199 30.77 -10.89 16.24
C TYR A 199 30.95 -10.69 17.76
N ASN A 200 32.06 -10.09 18.20
CA ASN A 200 32.29 -9.70 19.60
C ASN A 200 31.91 -8.23 19.88
N HIS A 201 31.49 -7.48 18.86
CA HIS A 201 31.15 -6.07 19.03
C HIS A 201 29.99 -5.91 20.03
N PRO A 202 30.13 -5.05 21.07
CA PRO A 202 29.14 -4.96 22.16
C PRO A 202 27.74 -4.54 21.68
N ASP A 203 27.69 -3.83 20.57
CA ASP A 203 26.46 -3.32 19.95
C ASP A 203 25.94 -4.21 18.79
N LEU A 204 26.51 -5.41 18.61
CA LEU A 204 26.09 -6.40 17.59
C LEU A 204 25.87 -7.79 18.16
N VAL A 205 26.66 -8.21 19.17
CA VAL A 205 26.75 -9.60 19.66
C VAL A 205 25.41 -10.27 19.95
N ALA A 206 24.41 -9.54 20.46
CA ALA A 206 23.09 -10.12 20.74
C ALA A 206 22.29 -10.51 19.47
N ASN A 207 22.58 -9.82 18.36
CA ASN A 207 21.99 -10.05 17.05
C ASN A 207 22.85 -10.94 16.15
N VAL A 208 24.00 -11.44 16.61
CA VAL A 208 24.81 -12.38 15.82
C VAL A 208 24.05 -13.71 15.64
N TRP A 209 24.08 -14.23 14.42
CA TRP A 209 23.58 -15.55 14.08
C TRP A 209 24.51 -16.62 14.67
N VAL A 210 23.90 -17.70 15.12
CA VAL A 210 24.61 -18.84 15.69
C VAL A 210 24.13 -20.07 14.94
N ASN A 211 25.06 -20.84 14.39
CA ASN A 211 24.77 -22.20 13.95
C ASN A 211 24.54 -23.05 15.20
N SER A 212 23.28 -23.38 15.49
CA SER A 212 22.94 -24.15 16.69
C SER A 212 23.33 -25.62 16.59
N ASP A 213 23.65 -26.08 15.38
CA ASP A 213 24.01 -27.46 15.10
C ASP A 213 25.53 -27.69 15.13
N GLU A 214 26.32 -26.63 15.36
CA GLU A 214 27.78 -26.66 15.53
C GLU A 214 28.23 -26.58 17.00
N VAL A 215 29.28 -27.32 17.34
CA VAL A 215 30.00 -27.18 18.62
C VAL A 215 31.29 -26.40 18.38
N PRO A 216 31.41 -25.16 18.89
CA PRO A 216 32.46 -24.25 18.47
C PRO A 216 33.87 -24.72 18.89
N ASN A 217 34.81 -24.64 17.94
CA ASN A 217 36.24 -24.93 18.08
C ASN A 217 36.55 -26.40 18.39
N ASN A 218 35.76 -27.34 17.88
CA ASN A 218 36.02 -28.76 18.03
C ASN A 218 36.79 -29.37 16.84
N GLY A 219 36.93 -28.63 15.73
CA GLY A 219 37.59 -29.05 14.50
C GLY A 219 36.78 -30.05 13.66
N VAL A 220 35.47 -30.12 13.85
CA VAL A 220 34.53 -31.04 13.23
C VAL A 220 33.42 -30.22 12.55
N ASP A 221 32.95 -30.71 11.40
CA ASP A 221 31.71 -30.27 10.76
C ASP A 221 30.58 -31.11 11.39
N ASP A 222 29.95 -30.59 12.43
CA ASP A 222 29.02 -31.31 13.28
C ASP A 222 27.65 -31.48 12.61
N ASP A 223 27.24 -30.50 11.81
CA ASP A 223 25.98 -30.49 11.07
C ASP A 223 26.08 -31.18 9.67
N GLY A 224 27.31 -31.44 9.21
CA GLY A 224 27.59 -32.11 7.94
C GLY A 224 27.33 -31.23 6.72
N ASN A 225 27.32 -29.91 6.88
CA ASN A 225 27.03 -28.94 5.81
C ASN A 225 28.24 -28.68 4.88
N GLY A 226 29.41 -29.22 5.23
CA GLY A 226 30.67 -29.11 4.48
C GLY A 226 31.62 -28.03 5.01
N TYR A 227 31.29 -27.35 6.10
CA TYR A 227 32.02 -26.21 6.67
C TYR A 227 32.33 -26.45 8.15
N ILE A 228 33.60 -26.67 8.46
CA ILE A 228 34.04 -26.99 9.84
C ILE A 228 33.91 -25.73 10.73
N ASP A 229 33.30 -25.89 11.91
CA ASP A 229 33.22 -24.88 12.96
C ASP A 229 32.59 -23.54 12.51
N ASP A 230 31.61 -23.54 11.59
CA ASP A 230 30.98 -22.33 11.00
C ASP A 230 29.97 -21.62 11.95
N TYR A 231 30.33 -21.54 13.23
CA TYR A 231 29.46 -21.19 14.35
C TYR A 231 28.80 -19.81 14.25
N HIS A 232 29.48 -18.82 13.65
CA HIS A 232 28.93 -17.48 13.39
C HIS A 232 28.76 -17.16 11.91
N GLY A 233 28.97 -18.16 11.07
CA GLY A 233 29.17 -18.02 9.63
C GLY A 233 30.50 -18.61 9.17
N TYR A 234 30.88 -18.31 7.93
CA TYR A 234 32.07 -18.91 7.29
C TYR A 234 32.92 -17.89 6.53
N ASP A 235 34.23 -18.10 6.51
CA ASP A 235 35.21 -17.36 5.73
C ASP A 235 35.65 -18.15 4.49
N PHE A 236 35.11 -17.76 3.34
CA PHE A 236 35.45 -18.28 2.02
C PHE A 236 36.77 -17.75 1.46
N TYR A 237 37.35 -16.69 2.04
CA TYR A 237 38.64 -16.18 1.61
C TYR A 237 39.80 -16.96 2.26
N ASN A 238 39.69 -17.26 3.56
CA ASN A 238 40.70 -18.06 4.29
C ASN A 238 40.35 -19.55 4.37
N GLU A 239 39.14 -19.94 3.96
CA GLU A 239 38.61 -21.30 3.99
C GLU A 239 38.51 -21.89 5.41
N ASP A 240 37.92 -21.13 6.34
CA ASP A 240 37.68 -21.57 7.73
C ASP A 240 36.35 -21.04 8.31
N GLY A 241 35.96 -21.56 9.48
CA GLY A 241 34.73 -21.20 10.21
C GLY A 241 34.79 -19.87 10.97
N ASP A 242 35.79 -19.01 10.74
CA ASP A 242 35.95 -17.73 11.46
C ASP A 242 35.70 -16.52 10.56
N PRO A 243 34.44 -16.02 10.46
CA PRO A 243 34.11 -14.88 9.61
C PRO A 243 34.45 -13.53 10.28
N PHE A 244 35.51 -13.46 11.09
CA PHE A 244 35.87 -12.22 11.81
C PHE A 244 36.27 -11.09 10.85
N ASP A 245 35.84 -9.87 11.15
CA ASP A 245 36.09 -8.71 10.30
C ASP A 245 37.42 -8.01 10.59
N ASP A 246 38.40 -8.26 9.73
CA ASP A 246 39.72 -7.62 9.72
C ASP A 246 39.82 -6.38 8.81
N HIS A 247 38.70 -5.88 8.25
CA HIS A 247 38.62 -4.67 7.40
C HIS A 247 37.67 -3.58 7.94
N ALA A 248 36.74 -3.89 8.83
CA ALA A 248 35.65 -3.03 9.35
C ALA A 248 34.48 -2.74 8.39
N HIS A 249 34.56 -3.10 7.11
CA HIS A 249 33.48 -2.76 6.17
C HIS A 249 32.22 -3.61 6.44
N GLY A 250 32.39 -4.92 6.64
CA GLY A 250 31.31 -5.85 6.94
C GLY A 250 30.65 -5.60 8.29
N THR A 251 31.43 -5.22 9.30
CA THR A 251 30.92 -4.79 10.62
C THR A 251 30.10 -3.51 10.51
N HIS A 252 30.56 -2.53 9.72
CA HIS A 252 29.85 -1.28 9.53
C HIS A 252 28.48 -1.51 8.86
N VAL A 253 28.42 -2.32 7.80
CA VAL A 253 27.13 -2.63 7.14
C VAL A 253 26.22 -3.45 8.05
N SER A 254 26.77 -4.40 8.82
CA SER A 254 26.03 -5.20 9.81
C SER A 254 25.34 -4.34 10.86
N GLY A 255 26.06 -3.34 11.37
CA GLY A 255 25.51 -2.35 12.32
C GLY A 255 24.31 -1.58 11.80
N THR A 256 24.34 -1.19 10.52
CA THR A 256 23.23 -0.46 9.90
C THR A 256 21.99 -1.36 9.75
N ILE A 257 22.18 -2.65 9.47
CA ILE A 257 21.08 -3.63 9.38
C ILE A 257 20.50 -3.92 10.77
N GLY A 258 21.38 -4.22 11.74
CA GLY A 258 21.01 -4.93 12.96
C GLY A 258 21.84 -4.58 14.20
N GLY A 259 22.39 -3.37 14.30
CA GLY A 259 22.88 -2.85 15.58
C GLY A 259 21.79 -2.93 16.66
N VAL A 260 22.14 -3.46 17.82
CA VAL A 260 21.17 -3.84 18.87
C VAL A 260 20.46 -2.57 19.38
N GLY A 261 19.15 -2.48 19.17
CA GLY A 261 18.40 -1.30 19.57
C GLY A 261 17.97 -1.31 21.02
N ASN A 262 17.86 -0.12 21.60
CA ASN A 262 17.37 0.14 22.94
C ASN A 262 18.19 -0.54 24.05
N ASN A 263 19.50 -0.66 23.83
CA ASN A 263 20.44 -1.25 24.79
C ASN A 263 21.22 -0.18 25.59
N GLY A 264 21.03 1.10 25.25
CA GLY A 264 21.67 2.25 25.91
C GLY A 264 23.11 2.48 25.48
N VAL A 265 23.54 1.88 24.37
CA VAL A 265 24.90 1.91 23.84
C VAL A 265 24.87 2.38 22.39
N GLY A 266 25.88 3.14 21.98
CA GLY A 266 26.17 3.30 20.56
C GLY A 266 25.02 3.76 19.66
N VAL A 267 24.81 2.97 18.62
CA VAL A 267 23.90 3.23 17.50
C VAL A 267 22.73 2.25 17.55
N VAL A 268 21.79 2.40 16.62
CA VAL A 268 20.69 1.45 16.43
C VAL A 268 20.59 1.09 14.96
N GLY A 269 20.46 -0.20 14.67
CA GLY A 269 20.19 -0.69 13.31
C GLY A 269 18.71 -0.54 12.94
N ILE A 270 18.38 -0.80 11.68
CA ILE A 270 16.97 -0.81 11.24
C ILE A 270 16.16 -1.87 11.98
N ASN A 271 16.78 -3.01 12.30
CA ASN A 271 16.20 -4.07 13.11
C ASN A 271 16.90 -4.06 14.47
N TRP A 272 16.17 -3.75 15.55
CA TRP A 272 16.72 -3.79 16.90
C TRP A 272 17.06 -5.23 17.31
N GLN A 273 16.28 -6.18 16.79
CA GLN A 273 16.48 -7.61 16.96
C GLN A 273 16.39 -8.32 15.60
N THR A 274 17.43 -9.09 15.26
CA THR A 274 17.53 -9.89 14.04
C THR A 274 18.64 -10.92 14.22
N LYS A 275 18.95 -11.71 13.20
CA LYS A 275 20.11 -12.60 13.18
C LYS A 275 21.05 -12.26 12.02
N ILE A 276 22.23 -11.75 12.33
CA ILE A 276 23.27 -11.37 11.37
C ILE A 276 24.24 -12.53 11.22
N MET A 277 24.24 -13.17 10.05
CA MET A 277 25.18 -14.22 9.66
C MET A 277 26.38 -13.59 8.94
N GLY A 278 27.58 -13.84 9.46
CA GLY A 278 28.81 -13.34 8.85
C GLY A 278 29.25 -14.24 7.70
N VAL A 279 29.33 -13.73 6.48
CA VAL A 279 29.82 -14.53 5.34
C VAL A 279 30.98 -13.77 4.72
N LYS A 280 32.19 -14.14 5.10
CA LYS A 280 33.40 -13.46 4.65
C LYS A 280 33.88 -14.06 3.34
N PHE A 281 34.12 -13.23 2.34
CA PHE A 281 34.78 -13.62 1.08
C PHE A 281 35.74 -12.53 0.57
N LEU A 282 35.69 -11.35 1.18
CA LEU A 282 36.62 -10.27 0.93
C LEU A 282 37.76 -10.29 1.96
N SER A 283 38.97 -10.15 1.46
CA SER A 283 40.20 -10.03 2.24
C SER A 283 40.23 -8.79 3.13
N SER A 284 41.25 -8.69 4.00
CA SER A 284 41.57 -7.49 4.77
C SER A 284 41.87 -6.24 3.92
N GLY A 285 42.06 -6.40 2.60
CA GLY A 285 42.18 -5.32 1.62
C GLY A 285 40.89 -4.98 0.87
N GLY A 286 39.78 -5.65 1.17
CA GLY A 286 38.47 -5.40 0.57
C GLY A 286 38.27 -6.01 -0.81
N SER A 287 39.07 -7.02 -1.16
CA SER A 287 39.01 -7.72 -2.46
C SER A 287 38.75 -9.21 -2.30
N GLY A 288 38.07 -9.81 -3.29
CA GLY A 288 37.75 -11.25 -3.33
C GLY A 288 37.34 -11.67 -4.74
N TYR A 289 36.99 -12.94 -4.92
CA TYR A 289 36.64 -13.51 -6.23
C TYR A 289 35.15 -13.84 -6.34
N ILE A 290 34.65 -13.82 -7.58
CA ILE A 290 33.24 -14.17 -7.89
C ILE A 290 32.94 -15.64 -7.56
N SER A 291 33.93 -16.54 -7.63
CA SER A 291 33.77 -17.94 -7.19
C SER A 291 33.35 -18.04 -5.73
N ASP A 292 33.96 -17.19 -4.90
CA ASP A 292 33.79 -17.22 -3.45
C ASP A 292 32.46 -16.56 -3.12
N ALA A 293 32.12 -15.44 -3.78
CA ALA A 293 30.80 -14.83 -3.69
C ALA A 293 29.65 -15.77 -4.09
N VAL A 294 29.85 -16.62 -5.11
CA VAL A 294 28.90 -17.67 -5.50
C VAL A 294 28.74 -18.68 -4.36
N SER A 295 29.84 -19.18 -3.81
CA SER A 295 29.82 -20.16 -2.71
C SER A 295 29.18 -19.57 -1.46
N SER A 296 29.51 -18.33 -1.11
CA SER A 296 28.88 -17.53 -0.06
C SER A 296 27.36 -17.39 -0.23
N THR A 297 26.87 -17.21 -1.46
CA THR A 297 25.44 -17.11 -1.74
C THR A 297 24.73 -18.43 -1.44
N TYR A 298 25.28 -19.57 -1.90
CA TYR A 298 24.71 -20.89 -1.60
C TYR A 298 24.73 -21.19 -0.10
N TYR A 299 25.87 -20.96 0.55
CA TYR A 299 26.03 -21.12 1.99
C TYR A 299 24.96 -20.36 2.78
N ALA A 300 24.82 -19.06 2.50
CA ALA A 300 23.88 -18.21 3.22
C ALA A 300 22.42 -18.70 3.06
N VAL A 301 22.03 -19.05 1.83
CA VAL A 301 20.69 -19.55 1.53
C VAL A 301 20.43 -20.89 2.24
N ASN A 302 21.40 -21.81 2.18
CA ASN A 302 21.28 -23.14 2.77
C ASN A 302 21.24 -23.10 4.30
N ASN A 303 21.95 -22.15 4.91
CA ASN A 303 21.93 -21.89 6.35
C ASN A 303 20.79 -20.95 6.79
N GLY A 304 19.76 -20.77 5.94
CA GLY A 304 18.48 -20.20 6.33
C GLY A 304 18.37 -18.67 6.23
N ALA A 305 19.32 -17.99 5.58
CA ALA A 305 19.20 -16.56 5.32
C ALA A 305 17.92 -16.24 4.51
N LYS A 306 17.26 -15.15 4.87
CA LYS A 306 16.09 -14.60 4.17
C LYS A 306 16.41 -13.34 3.38
N VAL A 307 17.49 -12.65 3.74
CA VAL A 307 18.01 -11.50 3.02
C VAL A 307 19.52 -11.64 2.91
N LEU A 308 20.06 -11.37 1.71
CA LEU A 308 21.50 -11.29 1.46
C LEU A 308 21.86 -9.82 1.21
N SER A 309 22.76 -9.27 2.03
CA SER A 309 23.29 -7.91 1.88
C SER A 309 24.66 -7.96 1.21
N ASN A 310 24.76 -7.39 0.00
CA ASN A 310 25.93 -7.47 -0.85
C ASN A 310 26.48 -6.07 -1.15
N SER A 311 27.30 -5.56 -0.23
CA SER A 311 27.89 -4.21 -0.32
C SER A 311 29.19 -4.16 -1.13
N TRP A 312 29.27 -4.98 -2.18
CA TRP A 312 30.41 -5.16 -3.06
C TRP A 312 29.98 -5.12 -4.53
N GLY A 313 30.93 -4.88 -5.42
CA GLY A 313 30.67 -4.88 -6.85
C GLY A 313 31.96 -4.94 -7.66
N GLY A 314 31.86 -5.46 -8.88
CA GLY A 314 33.00 -5.65 -9.77
C GLY A 314 32.62 -5.55 -11.24
N GLY A 315 33.64 -5.45 -12.09
CA GLY A 315 33.47 -5.29 -13.53
C GLY A 315 32.94 -6.55 -14.21
N GLY A 316 32.02 -6.34 -15.17
CA GLY A 316 31.49 -7.39 -16.04
C GLY A 316 30.27 -8.11 -15.44
N ARG A 317 29.44 -8.66 -16.32
CA ARG A 317 28.32 -9.54 -15.94
C ARG A 317 28.82 -10.98 -15.82
N SER A 318 28.41 -11.68 -14.76
CA SER A 318 28.77 -13.09 -14.54
C SER A 318 27.55 -14.00 -14.65
N THR A 319 27.57 -14.94 -15.59
CA THR A 319 26.52 -15.98 -15.73
C THR A 319 26.48 -16.90 -14.52
N THR A 320 27.64 -17.23 -13.95
CA THR A 320 27.72 -18.06 -12.74
C THR A 320 27.10 -17.35 -11.55
N MET A 321 27.36 -16.04 -11.39
CA MET A 321 26.74 -15.26 -10.32
C MET A 321 25.23 -15.10 -10.53
N GLN A 322 24.77 -14.90 -11.78
CA GLN A 322 23.33 -14.89 -12.09
C GLN A 322 22.67 -16.20 -11.64
N THR A 323 23.31 -17.34 -11.90
CA THR A 323 22.78 -18.65 -11.48
C THR A 323 22.66 -18.77 -9.96
N ALA A 324 23.62 -18.23 -9.20
CA ALA A 324 23.56 -18.22 -7.73
C ALA A 324 22.47 -17.27 -7.20
N ILE A 325 22.29 -16.12 -7.84
CA ILE A 325 21.20 -15.17 -7.49
C ILE A 325 19.83 -15.81 -7.79
N ASP A 326 19.70 -16.49 -8.93
CA ASP A 326 18.46 -17.21 -9.28
C ASP A 326 18.20 -18.35 -8.28
N TYR A 327 19.24 -19.01 -7.77
CA TYR A 327 19.10 -19.99 -6.69
C TYR A 327 18.52 -19.34 -5.42
N ALA A 328 19.08 -18.21 -4.97
CA ALA A 328 18.57 -17.48 -3.81
C ALA A 328 17.11 -17.04 -4.00
N TYR A 329 16.80 -16.46 -5.17
CA TYR A 329 15.45 -16.01 -5.52
C TYR A 329 14.42 -17.16 -5.48
N ASN A 330 14.75 -18.31 -6.06
CA ASN A 330 13.88 -19.49 -6.08
C ASN A 330 13.69 -20.14 -4.70
N HIS A 331 14.57 -19.86 -3.73
CA HIS A 331 14.42 -20.26 -2.33
C HIS A 331 13.73 -19.18 -1.47
N GLY A 332 13.18 -18.14 -2.10
CA GLY A 332 12.46 -17.07 -1.44
C GLY A 332 13.36 -16.08 -0.70
N VAL A 333 14.63 -15.96 -1.09
CA VAL A 333 15.62 -15.10 -0.44
C VAL A 333 15.78 -13.80 -1.21
N VAL A 334 15.72 -12.67 -0.51
CA VAL A 334 15.89 -11.33 -1.11
C VAL A 334 17.38 -11.03 -1.30
N PHE A 335 17.80 -10.73 -2.53
CA PHE A 335 19.18 -10.36 -2.85
C PHE A 335 19.31 -8.84 -3.01
N VAL A 336 19.99 -8.16 -2.10
CA VAL A 336 20.17 -6.70 -2.11
C VAL A 336 21.62 -6.36 -2.42
N ALA A 337 21.88 -5.42 -3.33
CA ALA A 337 23.23 -5.07 -3.75
C ALA A 337 23.47 -3.57 -3.98
N ALA A 338 24.73 -3.16 -3.79
CA ALA A 338 25.17 -1.79 -4.06
C ALA A 338 25.21 -1.49 -5.57
N ALA A 339 24.68 -0.34 -5.99
CA ALA A 339 24.75 0.08 -7.40
C ALA A 339 26.19 0.37 -7.89
N GLY A 340 27.11 0.73 -6.99
CA GLY A 340 28.49 1.08 -7.29
C GLY A 340 28.82 2.56 -7.04
N ASN A 341 30.12 2.87 -7.00
CA ASN A 341 30.64 4.17 -6.55
C ASN A 341 31.43 4.92 -7.64
N SER A 342 31.11 4.68 -8.91
CA SER A 342 31.86 5.24 -10.05
C SER A 342 31.05 6.24 -10.89
N ASN A 343 29.85 6.61 -10.45
CA ASN A 343 28.92 7.48 -11.17
C ASN A 343 28.68 7.03 -12.63
N SER A 344 28.56 5.72 -12.82
CA SER A 344 28.38 5.08 -14.12
C SER A 344 27.09 4.26 -14.17
N ASP A 345 26.70 3.83 -15.37
CA ASP A 345 25.59 2.90 -15.55
C ASP A 345 25.89 1.54 -14.88
N ALA A 346 25.07 1.15 -13.91
CA ALA A 346 25.19 -0.05 -13.10
C ALA A 346 24.93 -1.36 -13.90
N TYR A 347 24.31 -1.28 -15.09
CA TYR A 347 23.87 -2.44 -15.88
C TYR A 347 24.98 -3.46 -16.19
N ASN A 348 26.23 -2.99 -16.34
CA ASN A 348 27.36 -3.83 -16.73
C ASN A 348 28.20 -4.36 -15.56
N TYR A 349 27.77 -4.14 -14.31
CA TYR A 349 28.50 -4.57 -13.11
C TYR A 349 27.82 -5.76 -12.43
N THR A 350 28.61 -6.59 -11.77
CA THR A 350 28.11 -7.71 -10.94
C THR A 350 28.24 -7.32 -9.46
N PRO A 351 27.22 -7.56 -8.62
CA PRO A 351 25.92 -8.15 -8.96
C PRO A 351 24.86 -7.12 -9.41
N ALA A 352 25.11 -5.82 -9.28
CA ALA A 352 24.15 -4.73 -9.47
C ALA A 352 23.33 -4.77 -10.79
N GLY A 353 23.92 -5.23 -11.89
CA GLY A 353 23.25 -5.29 -13.18
C GLY A 353 22.47 -6.59 -13.42
N LEU A 354 22.59 -7.59 -12.56
CA LEU A 354 22.00 -8.92 -12.75
C LEU A 354 20.50 -8.94 -12.42
N ASN A 355 19.78 -9.92 -12.95
CA ASN A 355 18.35 -10.09 -12.68
C ASN A 355 18.12 -10.59 -11.25
N HIS A 356 16.95 -10.30 -10.70
CA HIS A 356 16.55 -10.65 -9.32
C HIS A 356 17.41 -10.01 -8.22
N VAL A 357 18.08 -8.89 -8.55
CA VAL A 357 18.86 -8.08 -7.62
C VAL A 357 18.10 -6.80 -7.32
N MET A 358 17.91 -6.51 -6.03
CA MET A 358 17.45 -5.22 -5.56
C MET A 358 18.64 -4.26 -5.48
N THR A 359 18.89 -3.51 -6.56
CA THR A 359 20.06 -2.64 -6.69
C THR A 359 19.81 -1.27 -6.08
N ILE A 360 20.71 -0.84 -5.19
CA ILE A 360 20.52 0.32 -4.32
C ILE A 360 21.49 1.46 -4.65
N ALA A 361 20.94 2.61 -5.03
CA ALA A 361 21.66 3.87 -5.18
C ALA A 361 21.83 4.60 -3.83
N ALA A 362 22.81 5.50 -3.75
CA ALA A 362 23.10 6.26 -2.54
C ALA A 362 22.58 7.69 -2.60
N THR A 363 21.97 8.16 -1.51
CA THR A 363 21.59 9.56 -1.29
C THR A 363 22.39 10.22 -0.17
N ASP A 364 22.43 11.54 -0.19
CA ASP A 364 22.86 12.37 0.93
C ASP A 364 21.67 12.81 1.82
N TYR A 365 21.98 13.52 2.90
CA TYR A 365 20.97 13.99 3.87
C TYR A 365 19.92 14.96 3.29
N GLN A 366 20.20 15.54 2.12
CA GLN A 366 19.33 16.48 1.42
C GLN A 366 18.51 15.79 0.32
N ASP A 367 18.54 14.47 0.24
CA ASP A 367 17.92 13.66 -0.82
C ASP A 367 18.50 13.90 -2.22
N ASN A 368 19.72 14.45 -2.31
CA ASN A 368 20.43 14.42 -3.57
C ASN A 368 21.02 13.03 -3.78
N LYS A 369 21.02 12.57 -5.03
CA LYS A 369 21.86 11.44 -5.42
C LYS A 369 23.31 11.76 -5.05
N ALA A 370 23.96 10.86 -4.32
CA ALA A 370 25.38 11.00 -4.01
C ALA A 370 26.20 11.10 -5.30
N SER A 371 27.16 12.03 -5.33
CA SER A 371 27.93 12.33 -6.54
C SER A 371 28.65 11.11 -7.12
N PHE A 372 29.06 10.17 -6.27
CA PHE A 372 29.70 8.91 -6.66
C PHE A 372 28.73 7.80 -7.03
N SER A 373 27.44 7.88 -6.66
CA SER A 373 26.51 6.76 -6.83
C SER A 373 26.40 6.41 -8.32
N SER A 374 26.58 5.14 -8.66
CA SER A 374 26.17 4.63 -9.96
C SER A 374 24.64 4.75 -10.12
N TRP A 375 24.17 4.69 -11.36
CA TRP A 375 22.79 4.94 -11.79
C TRP A 375 22.42 3.93 -12.89
N GLY A 376 21.17 3.89 -13.34
CA GLY A 376 20.72 3.07 -14.47
C GLY A 376 19.35 2.44 -14.23
N ASP A 377 18.76 1.86 -15.29
CA ASP A 377 17.41 1.24 -15.23
C ASP A 377 17.33 0.08 -14.23
N VAL A 378 18.48 -0.52 -13.89
CA VAL A 378 18.61 -1.61 -12.91
C VAL A 378 18.49 -1.13 -11.47
N VAL A 379 18.60 0.18 -11.20
CA VAL A 379 18.42 0.72 -9.85
C VAL A 379 16.95 0.56 -9.44
N GLU A 380 16.72 -0.13 -8.33
CA GLU A 380 15.38 -0.37 -7.78
C GLU A 380 15.01 0.70 -6.75
N PHE A 381 15.96 1.11 -5.91
CA PHE A 381 15.72 2.09 -4.84
C PHE A 381 16.95 2.95 -4.57
N ALA A 382 16.71 4.07 -3.89
CA ALA A 382 17.76 4.86 -3.25
C ALA A 382 17.70 4.72 -1.72
N ALA A 383 18.85 4.83 -1.05
CA ALA A 383 18.91 4.85 0.40
C ALA A 383 20.07 5.72 0.92
N PRO A 384 20.06 6.13 2.20
CA PRO A 384 21.13 6.91 2.82
C PRO A 384 22.51 6.27 2.65
N GLY A 385 23.43 6.95 1.96
CA GLY A 385 24.76 6.41 1.67
C GLY A 385 25.92 7.39 1.86
N VAL A 386 25.66 8.62 2.31
CA VAL A 386 26.70 9.61 2.61
C VAL A 386 26.74 9.91 4.10
N ASP A 387 27.94 9.94 4.66
CA ASP A 387 28.16 10.20 6.09
C ASP A 387 27.29 9.34 7.01
N VAL A 388 27.32 8.02 6.78
CA VAL A 388 26.56 7.05 7.57
C VAL A 388 27.42 6.60 8.74
N LEU A 389 26.94 6.81 9.96
CA LEU A 389 27.54 6.33 11.21
C LEU A 389 27.10 4.89 11.49
N SER A 390 28.05 4.01 11.79
CA SER A 390 27.78 2.64 12.21
C SER A 390 28.94 2.06 13.02
N LEU A 391 28.86 0.75 13.28
CA LEU A 391 29.85 -0.02 14.04
C LEU A 391 31.21 -0.04 13.34
N LYS A 392 32.27 -0.21 14.13
CA LYS A 392 33.65 -0.28 13.67
C LYS A 392 34.31 -1.51 14.30
N SER A 393 34.93 -2.36 13.49
CA SER A 393 35.80 -3.44 14.00
C SER A 393 37.21 -2.94 14.32
N SER A 394 38.09 -3.86 14.72
CA SER A 394 39.52 -3.57 14.91
C SER A 394 40.29 -3.27 13.62
N GLY A 395 39.74 -3.60 12.44
CA GLY A 395 40.40 -3.51 11.14
C GLY A 395 40.12 -2.26 10.30
N GLY A 396 40.87 -2.13 9.20
CA GLY A 396 40.69 -1.13 8.11
C GLY A 396 40.63 0.36 8.46
N SER A 397 40.20 1.16 7.49
CA SER A 397 40.21 2.63 7.55
C SER A 397 38.81 3.21 7.38
N CYS A 398 38.35 3.93 8.40
CA CYS A 398 37.12 4.74 8.35
C CYS A 398 37.25 5.98 9.22
N THR A 399 36.30 6.91 9.11
CA THR A 399 36.32 8.13 9.91
C THR A 399 35.84 7.82 11.32
N THR A 400 36.79 7.56 12.21
CA THR A 400 36.54 7.02 13.55
C THR A 400 35.69 7.97 14.43
N VAL A 401 34.75 7.39 15.17
CA VAL A 401 33.88 8.05 16.15
C VAL A 401 33.93 7.24 17.45
N GLY A 402 34.64 7.77 18.45
CA GLY A 402 34.93 7.00 19.67
C GLY A 402 35.78 5.76 19.38
N THR A 403 35.62 4.71 20.17
CA THR A 403 36.40 3.46 20.03
C THR A 403 35.75 2.47 19.05
N ASN A 404 34.42 2.40 19.10
CA ASN A 404 33.62 1.29 18.55
C ASN A 404 32.77 1.69 17.33
N TYR A 405 32.84 2.95 16.88
CA TYR A 405 32.01 3.44 15.78
C TYR A 405 32.84 4.20 14.76
N CYS A 406 32.33 4.29 13.55
CA CYS A 406 32.89 5.18 12.54
C CYS A 406 31.88 5.56 11.46
N ARG A 407 32.29 6.51 10.62
CA ARG A 407 31.49 7.02 9.51
C ARG A 407 32.11 6.60 8.18
N MET A 408 31.26 6.15 7.26
CA MET A 408 31.62 5.79 5.90
C MET A 408 30.65 6.39 4.88
N SER A 409 31.01 6.35 3.60
CA SER A 409 30.16 6.80 2.49
C SER A 409 30.33 5.89 1.29
N GLY A 410 29.22 5.51 0.67
CA GLY A 410 29.17 4.59 -0.45
C GLY A 410 27.76 4.06 -0.68
N THR A 411 27.51 3.52 -1.87
CA THR A 411 26.35 2.64 -2.11
C THR A 411 26.40 1.40 -1.21
N SER A 412 27.59 1.01 -0.75
CA SER A 412 27.82 0.04 0.32
C SER A 412 27.18 0.41 1.66
N MET A 413 26.95 1.69 1.96
CA MET A 413 26.24 2.14 3.16
C MET A 413 24.73 2.31 2.91
N ALA A 414 24.32 2.52 1.66
CA ALA A 414 22.92 2.55 1.26
C ALA A 414 22.29 1.14 1.25
N THR A 415 23.01 0.16 0.74
CA THR A 415 22.63 -1.26 0.65
C THR A 415 22.13 -1.85 1.98
N PRO A 416 22.85 -1.73 3.12
CA PRO A 416 22.38 -2.27 4.39
C PRO A 416 21.13 -1.57 4.92
N HIS A 417 20.85 -0.32 4.51
CA HIS A 417 19.57 0.29 4.86
C HIS A 417 18.41 -0.44 4.15
N ALA A 418 18.56 -0.74 2.86
CA ALA A 418 17.54 -1.48 2.11
C ALA A 418 17.43 -2.95 2.55
N ALA A 419 18.56 -3.62 2.82
CA ALA A 419 18.56 -4.99 3.35
C ALA A 419 17.93 -5.06 4.75
N GLY A 420 18.22 -4.09 5.61
CA GLY A 420 17.56 -3.94 6.90
C GLY A 420 16.05 -3.74 6.77
N LEU A 421 15.60 -2.92 5.81
CA LEU A 421 14.17 -2.75 5.56
C LEU A 421 13.51 -4.03 5.02
N ALA A 422 14.14 -4.73 4.09
CA ALA A 422 13.64 -6.01 3.60
C ALA A 422 13.45 -7.01 4.76
N ALA A 423 14.40 -7.07 5.70
CA ALA A 423 14.29 -7.88 6.90
C ALA A 423 13.16 -7.41 7.84
N LEU A 424 12.96 -6.09 7.97
CA LEU A 424 11.89 -5.52 8.79
C LEU A 424 10.50 -5.86 8.20
N VAL A 425 10.34 -5.82 6.87
CA VAL A 425 9.13 -6.29 6.17
C VAL A 425 8.89 -7.77 6.44
N LEU A 426 9.93 -8.60 6.31
CA LEU A 426 9.85 -10.04 6.60
C LEU A 426 9.57 -10.33 8.08
N SER A 427 9.87 -9.41 9.01
CA SER A 427 9.51 -9.59 10.42
C SER A 427 8.00 -9.56 10.67
N ILE A 428 7.23 -8.87 9.80
CA ILE A 428 5.76 -8.86 9.83
C ILE A 428 5.21 -10.16 9.24
N ASN A 429 5.77 -10.60 8.11
CA ASN A 429 5.39 -11.84 7.46
C ASN A 429 6.60 -12.57 6.86
N PRO A 430 7.17 -13.55 7.58
CA PRO A 430 8.37 -14.28 7.14
C PRO A 430 8.17 -15.15 5.89
N SER A 431 6.93 -15.35 5.43
CA SER A 431 6.62 -16.17 4.26
C SER A 431 6.53 -15.37 2.95
N MET A 432 6.78 -14.06 2.97
CA MET A 432 6.73 -13.25 1.76
C MET A 432 7.79 -13.67 0.76
N THR A 433 7.44 -13.69 -0.52
CA THR A 433 8.39 -13.91 -1.61
C THR A 433 9.25 -12.65 -1.85
N PRO A 434 10.39 -12.77 -2.56
CA PRO A 434 11.22 -11.60 -2.89
C PRO A 434 10.44 -10.50 -3.61
N ASP A 435 9.58 -10.86 -4.57
CA ASP A 435 8.72 -9.90 -5.28
C ASP A 435 7.74 -9.18 -4.35
N GLN A 436 7.17 -9.89 -3.37
CA GLN A 436 6.25 -9.31 -2.41
C GLN A 436 6.97 -8.32 -1.48
N VAL A 437 8.22 -8.64 -1.07
CA VAL A 437 9.05 -7.72 -0.27
C VAL A 437 9.41 -6.48 -1.09
N GLN A 438 9.86 -6.65 -2.34
CA GLN A 438 10.17 -5.53 -3.23
C GLN A 438 8.93 -4.66 -3.49
N THR A 439 7.76 -5.27 -3.69
CA THR A 439 6.49 -4.55 -3.88
C THR A 439 6.11 -3.74 -2.64
N ALA A 440 6.28 -4.30 -1.44
CA ALA A 440 6.04 -3.58 -0.20
C ALA A 440 6.95 -2.36 -0.07
N MET A 441 8.25 -2.52 -0.37
CA MET A 441 9.22 -1.42 -0.39
C MET A 441 8.92 -0.37 -1.47
N GLN A 442 8.49 -0.80 -2.66
CA GLN A 442 8.05 0.07 -3.75
C GLN A 442 6.85 0.91 -3.37
N ASN A 443 5.82 0.31 -2.78
CA ASN A 443 4.63 1.02 -2.36
C ASN A 443 4.91 2.00 -1.20
N GLY A 444 5.94 1.72 -0.41
CA GLY A 444 6.34 2.57 0.69
C GLY A 444 7.28 3.72 0.32
N ALA A 445 8.05 3.59 -0.76
CA ALA A 445 9.12 4.51 -1.11
C ALA A 445 8.66 5.97 -1.27
N ASP A 446 9.51 6.89 -0.83
CA ASP A 446 9.35 8.31 -1.09
C ASP A 446 9.90 8.63 -2.48
N ASP A 447 9.02 8.89 -3.44
CA ASP A 447 9.37 9.22 -4.82
C ASP A 447 10.24 10.49 -4.89
N LEU A 448 11.43 10.36 -5.46
CA LEU A 448 12.41 11.42 -5.63
C LEU A 448 12.78 11.54 -7.11
N GLY A 449 13.01 12.77 -7.58
CA GLY A 449 13.41 13.00 -8.96
C GLY A 449 12.21 13.08 -9.89
N ALA A 450 12.21 12.27 -10.95
CA ALA A 450 11.12 12.24 -11.92
C ALA A 450 10.00 11.33 -11.40
N PRO A 451 8.71 11.70 -11.53
CA PRO A 451 7.62 10.89 -10.98
C PRO A 451 7.65 9.44 -11.45
N GLY A 452 7.59 8.49 -10.51
CA GLY A 452 7.68 7.05 -10.76
C GLY A 452 9.13 6.54 -10.79
N LYS A 453 9.36 5.36 -11.36
CA LYS A 453 10.72 4.79 -11.42
C LYS A 453 11.62 5.66 -12.32
N ASP A 454 12.76 6.09 -11.79
CA ASP A 454 13.81 6.76 -12.57
C ASP A 454 15.19 6.12 -12.40
N ILE A 455 16.13 6.49 -13.28
CA ILE A 455 17.46 5.86 -13.33
C ILE A 455 18.38 6.24 -12.16
N TYR A 456 18.04 7.26 -11.37
CA TYR A 456 18.90 7.78 -10.30
C TYR A 456 18.45 7.29 -8.93
N PHE A 457 17.15 7.24 -8.70
CA PHE A 457 16.54 6.90 -7.42
C PHE A 457 15.73 5.60 -7.48
N GLY A 458 15.60 4.96 -8.64
CA GLY A 458 14.70 3.83 -8.80
C GLY A 458 13.27 4.26 -8.51
N TYR A 459 12.54 3.49 -7.71
CA TYR A 459 11.21 3.85 -7.22
C TYR A 459 11.19 4.95 -6.14
N GLY A 460 12.36 5.48 -5.77
CA GLY A 460 12.50 6.53 -4.77
C GLY A 460 13.38 6.13 -3.58
N ARG A 461 13.48 7.01 -2.59
CA ARG A 461 14.16 6.69 -1.33
C ARG A 461 13.30 5.72 -0.53
N ILE A 462 13.90 4.65 -0.02
CA ILE A 462 13.19 3.71 0.86
C ILE A 462 12.60 4.42 2.09
N ASN A 463 11.43 3.95 2.54
CA ASN A 463 10.74 4.44 3.74
C ASN A 463 10.22 3.26 4.55
N ALA A 464 10.75 3.07 5.76
CA ALA A 464 10.48 1.95 6.60
C ALA A 464 9.01 1.86 7.00
N ALA A 465 8.46 2.93 7.59
CA ALA A 465 7.09 2.93 8.11
C ALA A 465 6.06 2.64 7.01
N ASN A 466 6.19 3.29 5.85
CA ASN A 466 5.25 3.11 4.75
C ASN A 466 5.36 1.70 4.14
N SER A 467 6.56 1.09 4.15
CA SER A 467 6.78 -0.24 3.55
C SER A 467 6.26 -1.39 4.41
N ILE A 468 6.18 -1.21 5.74
CA ILE A 468 5.68 -2.24 6.67
C ILE A 468 4.23 -2.02 7.09
N THR A 469 3.66 -0.86 6.76
CA THR A 469 2.23 -0.61 6.93
C THR A 469 1.50 -1.34 5.81
N PRO A 470 0.49 -2.19 6.10
CA PRO A 470 -0.31 -2.78 5.04
C PRO A 470 -0.83 -1.66 4.14
N ALA A 471 -0.46 -1.70 2.85
CA ALA A 471 -1.06 -0.83 1.87
C ALA A 471 -2.59 -0.92 2.04
N ALA A 472 -3.27 0.22 2.04
CA ALA A 472 -4.73 0.21 2.06
C ALA A 472 -5.20 -0.79 0.98
N PRO A 473 -6.13 -1.69 1.29
CA PRO A 473 -6.59 -2.70 0.34
C PRO A 473 -6.83 -2.05 -1.02
N ILE A 474 -6.22 -2.59 -2.07
CA ILE A 474 -6.55 -2.16 -3.43
C ILE A 474 -8.00 -2.58 -3.66
N THR A 475 -8.92 -1.63 -3.50
CA THR A 475 -10.34 -1.84 -3.73
C THR A 475 -10.64 -1.50 -5.18
N HIS A 476 -11.09 -2.47 -5.93
CA HIS A 476 -11.60 -2.28 -7.27
C HIS A 476 -13.05 -1.76 -7.20
N VAL A 477 -13.47 -1.04 -8.24
CA VAL A 477 -14.82 -0.49 -8.30
C VAL A 477 -15.84 -1.57 -8.67
N ASP A 478 -17.11 -1.32 -8.39
CA ASP A 478 -18.19 -2.16 -8.90
C ASP A 478 -18.15 -2.24 -10.43
N GLY A 479 -18.37 -3.44 -10.96
CA GLY A 479 -18.23 -3.78 -12.37
C GLY A 479 -16.91 -4.40 -12.77
N THR A 480 -15.89 -4.32 -11.91
CA THR A 480 -14.61 -4.97 -12.17
C THR A 480 -14.74 -6.49 -12.08
N ILE A 481 -14.12 -7.19 -13.03
CA ILE A 481 -14.08 -8.64 -13.07
C ILE A 481 -12.71 -9.10 -12.62
N ILE A 482 -12.67 -9.98 -11.63
CA ILE A 482 -11.44 -10.41 -10.99
C ILE A 482 -11.28 -11.92 -10.99
N LYS A 483 -10.04 -12.40 -11.01
CA LYS A 483 -9.66 -13.78 -10.66
C LYS A 483 -8.34 -13.79 -9.90
N THR A 484 -8.04 -14.91 -9.26
CA THR A 484 -6.68 -15.15 -8.77
C THR A 484 -5.82 -15.83 -9.83
N SER A 485 -4.49 -15.74 -9.74
CA SER A 485 -3.59 -16.42 -10.67
C SER A 485 -3.66 -17.95 -10.59
N LEU A 486 -4.00 -18.48 -9.40
CA LEU A 486 -3.95 -19.91 -9.09
C LEU A 486 -5.30 -20.63 -9.28
N ALA A 487 -6.41 -19.89 -9.33
CA ALA A 487 -7.74 -20.48 -9.36
C ALA A 487 -8.46 -20.16 -10.69
N PRO A 488 -9.21 -21.12 -11.27
CA PRO A 488 -9.95 -20.91 -12.51
C PRO A 488 -11.20 -20.04 -12.34
N GLU A 489 -11.71 -19.90 -11.12
CA GLU A 489 -12.95 -19.17 -10.84
C GLU A 489 -12.81 -17.67 -11.09
N VAL A 490 -13.84 -17.11 -11.73
CA VAL A 490 -13.94 -15.69 -12.06
C VAL A 490 -15.08 -15.07 -11.26
N TYR A 491 -14.90 -13.84 -10.82
CA TYR A 491 -15.89 -13.12 -10.02
C TYR A 491 -16.15 -11.71 -10.58
N LEU A 492 -17.41 -11.30 -10.62
CA LEU A 492 -17.82 -9.92 -10.81
C LEU A 492 -17.90 -9.23 -9.44
N LEU A 493 -17.31 -8.05 -9.31
CA LEU A 493 -17.51 -7.19 -8.16
C LEU A 493 -18.77 -6.35 -8.32
N GLU A 494 -19.69 -6.46 -7.37
CA GLU A 494 -20.96 -5.74 -7.41
C GLU A 494 -21.45 -5.48 -5.98
N SER A 495 -21.72 -4.22 -5.65
CA SER A 495 -22.15 -3.77 -4.33
C SER A 495 -21.22 -4.26 -3.20
N GLY A 496 -19.91 -4.22 -3.44
CA GLY A 496 -18.89 -4.68 -2.49
C GLY A 496 -18.83 -6.19 -2.26
N LYS A 497 -19.51 -7.00 -3.08
CA LYS A 497 -19.48 -8.46 -3.03
C LYS A 497 -18.86 -9.04 -4.29
N LYS A 498 -18.27 -10.23 -4.18
CA LYS A 498 -17.80 -11.02 -5.33
C LYS A 498 -18.86 -12.04 -5.74
N ARG A 499 -19.43 -11.87 -6.93
CA ARG A 499 -20.41 -12.78 -7.52
C ARG A 499 -19.69 -13.75 -8.45
N HIS A 500 -19.79 -15.04 -8.14
CA HIS A 500 -19.12 -16.07 -8.91
C HIS A 500 -19.74 -16.19 -10.31
N VAL A 501 -18.90 -16.13 -11.35
CA VAL A 501 -19.30 -16.32 -12.74
C VAL A 501 -19.35 -17.82 -13.01
N THR A 502 -20.54 -18.26 -13.38
CA THR A 502 -20.99 -19.65 -13.27
C THR A 502 -20.45 -20.59 -14.33
N SER A 503 -20.15 -20.06 -15.52
CA SER A 503 -19.50 -20.78 -16.60
C SER A 503 -18.80 -19.82 -17.57
N PRO A 504 -17.89 -20.31 -18.43
CA PRO A 504 -17.30 -19.51 -19.50
C PRO A 504 -18.33 -18.92 -20.47
N GLU A 505 -19.42 -19.65 -20.75
CA GLU A 505 -20.51 -19.16 -21.60
C GLU A 505 -21.25 -17.99 -20.94
N VAL A 506 -21.46 -18.06 -19.62
CA VAL A 506 -22.01 -16.93 -18.87
C VAL A 506 -21.03 -15.77 -18.91
N PHE A 507 -19.74 -16.00 -18.69
CA PHE A 507 -18.72 -14.95 -18.81
C PHE A 507 -18.82 -14.24 -20.17
N HIS A 508 -18.87 -14.99 -21.28
CA HIS A 508 -18.99 -14.45 -22.63
C HIS A 508 -20.29 -13.69 -22.92
N SER A 509 -21.37 -13.98 -22.18
CA SER A 509 -22.64 -13.24 -22.31
C SER A 509 -22.60 -11.82 -21.71
N TRP A 510 -21.60 -11.54 -20.87
CA TRP A 510 -21.45 -10.25 -20.19
C TRP A 510 -20.14 -9.53 -20.53
N PHE A 511 -19.08 -10.29 -20.80
CA PHE A 511 -17.70 -9.82 -20.67
C PHE A 511 -16.77 -10.34 -21.75
N ASP A 512 -15.62 -9.70 -21.84
CA ASP A 512 -14.49 -10.06 -22.67
C ASP A 512 -13.31 -10.47 -21.77
N TRP A 513 -12.54 -11.49 -22.15
CA TRP A 513 -11.43 -12.02 -21.34
C TRP A 513 -10.33 -10.99 -21.12
N GLU A 514 -10.23 -10.00 -22.01
CA GLU A 514 -9.30 -8.89 -21.88
C GLU A 514 -9.68 -7.88 -20.78
N ASP A 515 -10.92 -7.91 -20.27
CA ASP A 515 -11.38 -7.06 -19.16
C ASP A 515 -11.06 -7.66 -17.78
N LEU A 516 -10.50 -8.87 -17.75
CA LEU A 516 -10.25 -9.61 -16.52
C LEU A 516 -8.99 -9.10 -15.81
N ILE A 517 -9.16 -8.77 -14.53
CA ILE A 517 -8.06 -8.35 -13.66
C ILE A 517 -7.60 -9.52 -12.78
N ILE A 518 -6.29 -9.73 -12.72
CA ILE A 518 -5.70 -10.73 -11.82
C ILE A 518 -5.39 -10.05 -10.50
N VAL A 519 -5.94 -10.58 -9.42
CA VAL A 519 -5.76 -10.09 -8.04
C VAL A 519 -5.15 -11.17 -7.16
N SER A 520 -4.53 -10.76 -6.07
CA SER A 520 -4.02 -11.65 -5.03
C SER A 520 -5.15 -12.31 -4.21
N SER A 521 -4.83 -13.41 -3.53
CA SER A 521 -5.78 -14.07 -2.62
C SER A 521 -6.19 -13.19 -1.43
N SER A 522 -5.29 -12.32 -0.97
CA SER A 522 -5.58 -11.32 0.07
C SER A 522 -6.55 -10.27 -0.44
N GLU A 523 -6.35 -9.73 -1.65
CA GLU A 523 -7.30 -8.79 -2.27
C GLU A 523 -8.69 -9.42 -2.48
N MET A 524 -8.71 -10.65 -2.98
CA MET A 524 -9.93 -11.44 -3.16
C MET A 524 -10.69 -11.68 -1.84
N SER A 525 -10.01 -11.68 -0.70
CA SER A 525 -10.61 -11.93 0.62
C SER A 525 -11.38 -10.72 1.19
N PHE A 526 -11.13 -9.50 0.68
CA PHE A 526 -11.85 -8.30 1.12
C PHE A 526 -13.32 -8.28 0.67
N TYR A 527 -13.64 -8.99 -0.41
CA TYR A 527 -14.99 -9.04 -0.95
C TYR A 527 -15.75 -10.23 -0.38
N ALA A 528 -16.87 -9.94 0.30
CA ALA A 528 -17.79 -10.97 0.77
C ALA A 528 -18.41 -11.73 -0.41
N ALA A 529 -18.71 -13.01 -0.22
CA ALA A 529 -19.38 -13.80 -1.25
C ALA A 529 -20.78 -13.22 -1.56
N GLY A 530 -21.03 -12.97 -2.85
CA GLY A 530 -22.34 -12.64 -3.39
C GLY A 530 -23.03 -13.87 -3.99
N GLY A 531 -24.27 -13.69 -4.47
CA GLY A 531 -24.93 -14.72 -5.25
C GLY A 531 -24.26 -14.91 -6.61
N ASP A 532 -24.39 -16.11 -7.18
CA ASP A 532 -23.87 -16.43 -8.50
C ASP A 532 -24.37 -15.46 -9.58
N LEU A 533 -23.54 -15.19 -10.59
CA LEU A 533 -23.91 -14.47 -11.80
C LEU A 533 -24.29 -15.48 -12.88
N GLY A 534 -25.55 -15.47 -13.30
CA GLY A 534 -26.05 -16.24 -14.45
C GLY A 534 -25.99 -15.46 -15.76
N PHE A 535 -26.53 -16.04 -16.83
CA PHE A 535 -26.68 -15.43 -18.15
C PHE A 535 -27.40 -14.09 -18.07
N ARG A 536 -27.02 -13.20 -18.98
CA ARG A 536 -27.69 -11.92 -19.14
C ARG A 536 -29.16 -12.11 -19.51
N PRO A 537 -30.09 -11.33 -18.93
CA PRO A 537 -31.48 -11.34 -19.40
C PRO A 537 -31.53 -11.07 -20.90
N GLY A 538 -32.37 -11.80 -21.62
CA GLY A 538 -32.46 -11.77 -23.08
C GLY A 538 -31.59 -12.79 -23.80
N THR A 539 -30.68 -13.49 -23.11
CA THR A 539 -29.89 -14.56 -23.74
C THR A 539 -30.76 -15.78 -24.06
N LEU A 540 -30.59 -16.30 -25.28
CA LEU A 540 -31.21 -17.56 -25.72
C LEU A 540 -30.28 -18.72 -25.40
N ILE A 541 -30.77 -19.71 -24.65
CA ILE A 541 -29.99 -20.87 -24.22
C ILE A 541 -30.67 -22.18 -24.64
N LYS A 542 -29.86 -23.24 -24.80
CA LYS A 542 -30.33 -24.62 -24.91
C LYS A 542 -29.35 -25.57 -24.21
N ALA A 543 -29.83 -26.54 -23.44
CA ALA A 543 -28.98 -27.63 -22.99
C ALA A 543 -28.48 -28.48 -24.17
N SER A 544 -27.25 -28.94 -24.05
CA SER A 544 -26.63 -29.83 -25.02
C SER A 544 -27.44 -31.13 -25.14
N GLY A 545 -27.97 -31.39 -26.35
CA GLY A 545 -28.81 -32.55 -26.63
C GLY A 545 -30.31 -32.36 -26.39
N ASP A 546 -30.74 -31.20 -25.86
CA ASP A 546 -32.16 -30.84 -25.77
C ASP A 546 -32.54 -29.94 -26.97
N PRO A 547 -33.60 -30.27 -27.74
CA PRO A 547 -34.08 -29.39 -28.82
C PRO A 547 -34.77 -28.12 -28.31
N LYS A 548 -35.13 -28.03 -27.02
CA LYS A 548 -35.84 -26.88 -26.46
C LYS A 548 -34.92 -25.67 -26.33
N VAL A 549 -35.44 -24.53 -26.74
CA VAL A 549 -34.78 -23.23 -26.56
C VAL A 549 -35.51 -22.47 -25.47
N PHE A 550 -34.72 -21.89 -24.57
CA PHE A 550 -35.22 -21.03 -23.51
C PHE A 550 -34.67 -19.62 -23.66
N LEU A 551 -35.50 -18.65 -23.29
CA LEU A 551 -35.09 -17.26 -23.12
C LEU A 551 -34.85 -17.01 -21.63
N VAL A 552 -33.67 -16.49 -21.30
CA VAL A 552 -33.28 -16.15 -19.93
C VAL A 552 -33.88 -14.81 -19.53
N ASP A 553 -34.45 -14.73 -18.32
CA ASP A 553 -34.96 -13.52 -17.69
C ASP A 553 -34.51 -13.48 -16.23
N GLY A 554 -33.27 -13.00 -16.03
CA GLY A 554 -32.60 -13.01 -14.73
C GLY A 554 -32.41 -14.45 -14.21
N GLY A 555 -32.94 -14.73 -13.02
CA GLY A 555 -32.89 -16.08 -12.42
C GLY A 555 -33.92 -17.08 -12.99
N ASN A 556 -34.65 -16.70 -14.04
CA ASN A 556 -35.70 -17.52 -14.65
C ASN A 556 -35.39 -17.87 -16.11
N LYS A 557 -36.06 -18.91 -16.64
CA LYS A 557 -36.04 -19.29 -18.05
C LYS A 557 -37.46 -19.55 -18.58
N ARG A 558 -37.74 -19.10 -19.79
CA ARG A 558 -39.03 -19.30 -20.48
C ARG A 558 -38.85 -20.11 -21.75
N HIS A 559 -39.55 -21.23 -21.86
CA HIS A 559 -39.47 -22.11 -23.04
C HIS A 559 -40.16 -21.47 -24.24
N ILE A 560 -39.50 -21.43 -25.40
CA ILE A 560 -40.09 -20.98 -26.66
C ILE A 560 -40.72 -22.19 -27.35
N VAL A 561 -42.06 -22.22 -27.42
CA VAL A 561 -42.79 -23.47 -27.71
C VAL A 561 -42.69 -23.97 -29.15
N SER A 562 -42.26 -23.14 -30.09
CA SER A 562 -42.13 -23.52 -31.50
C SER A 562 -41.17 -22.62 -32.29
N PRO A 563 -40.61 -23.12 -33.42
CA PRO A 563 -39.81 -22.32 -34.35
C PRO A 563 -40.56 -21.11 -34.93
N GLU A 564 -41.88 -21.20 -35.09
CA GLU A 564 -42.71 -20.10 -35.59
C GLU A 564 -42.78 -18.96 -34.58
N ILE A 565 -42.91 -19.27 -33.28
CA ILE A 565 -42.84 -18.26 -32.22
C ILE A 565 -41.41 -17.70 -32.11
N PHE A 566 -40.39 -18.55 -32.20
CA PHE A 566 -38.99 -18.12 -32.19
C PHE A 566 -38.69 -17.08 -33.29
N ALA A 567 -39.05 -17.40 -34.54
CA ALA A 567 -38.87 -16.50 -35.67
C ALA A 567 -39.80 -15.29 -35.63
N GLY A 568 -41.03 -15.47 -35.14
CA GLY A 568 -42.00 -14.38 -34.94
C GLY A 568 -41.54 -13.35 -33.92
N LEU A 569 -40.78 -13.78 -32.91
CA LEU A 569 -40.08 -12.91 -31.95
C LEU A 569 -38.72 -12.41 -32.51
N GLY A 570 -38.47 -12.54 -33.80
CA GLY A 570 -37.27 -12.00 -34.47
C GLY A 570 -35.94 -12.59 -33.96
N TYR A 571 -35.98 -13.69 -33.22
CA TYR A 571 -34.78 -14.37 -32.74
C TYR A 571 -34.08 -15.14 -33.86
N GLN A 572 -32.75 -15.25 -33.75
CA GLN A 572 -31.93 -15.95 -34.73
C GLN A 572 -31.24 -17.15 -34.09
N TRP A 573 -31.24 -18.28 -34.80
CA TRP A 573 -30.64 -19.53 -34.30
C TRP A 573 -29.14 -19.40 -34.01
N ALA A 574 -28.43 -18.49 -34.72
CA ALA A 574 -27.03 -18.19 -34.48
C ALA A 574 -26.76 -17.60 -33.08
N ASN A 575 -27.78 -17.05 -32.42
CA ASN A 575 -27.68 -16.42 -31.11
C ASN A 575 -28.03 -17.38 -29.96
N VAL A 576 -28.39 -18.63 -30.26
CA VAL A 576 -28.72 -19.62 -29.24
C VAL A 576 -27.43 -20.23 -28.69
N VAL A 577 -27.14 -19.97 -27.42
CA VAL A 577 -25.98 -20.48 -26.70
C VAL A 577 -26.26 -21.92 -26.27
N SER A 578 -25.37 -22.84 -26.64
CA SER A 578 -25.43 -24.24 -26.18
C SER A 578 -24.71 -24.35 -24.84
N ILE A 579 -25.37 -24.91 -23.83
CA ILE A 579 -24.85 -24.99 -22.45
C ILE A 579 -24.94 -26.41 -21.89
N SER A 580 -24.34 -26.63 -20.71
CA SER A 580 -24.51 -27.90 -19.99
C SER A 580 -25.91 -27.99 -19.35
N PRO A 581 -26.49 -29.20 -19.20
CA PRO A 581 -27.75 -29.36 -18.48
C PRO A 581 -27.71 -28.80 -17.05
N SER A 582 -26.59 -28.99 -16.35
CA SER A 582 -26.40 -28.47 -14.98
C SER A 582 -26.42 -26.94 -14.91
N GLU A 583 -25.94 -26.25 -15.95
CA GLU A 583 -26.04 -24.79 -15.99
C GLU A 583 -27.48 -24.35 -16.30
N GLU A 584 -28.18 -25.05 -17.19
CA GLU A 584 -29.60 -24.76 -17.47
C GLU A 584 -30.51 -24.95 -16.24
N ASP A 585 -30.20 -25.92 -15.38
CA ASP A 585 -30.96 -26.23 -14.15
C ASP A 585 -30.89 -25.13 -13.08
N ARG A 586 -30.00 -24.16 -13.23
CA ARG A 586 -29.87 -23.01 -12.30
C ARG A 586 -30.97 -21.97 -12.48
N TYR A 587 -31.69 -22.00 -13.60
CA TYR A 587 -32.74 -21.04 -13.92
C TYR A 587 -34.11 -21.66 -13.65
N ASN A 588 -34.95 -20.94 -12.89
CA ASN A 588 -36.30 -21.38 -12.59
C ASN A 588 -37.17 -21.30 -13.85
N ARG A 589 -37.83 -22.41 -14.21
CA ARG A 589 -38.76 -22.41 -15.35
C ARG A 589 -40.02 -21.64 -14.99
N THR A 590 -40.37 -20.65 -15.81
CA THR A 590 -41.63 -19.89 -15.73
C THR A 590 -42.49 -20.16 -16.97
N ASP A 591 -43.61 -19.44 -17.10
CA ASP A 591 -44.58 -19.65 -18.18
C ASP A 591 -43.94 -19.65 -19.57
N ASP A 592 -44.33 -20.62 -20.39
CA ASP A 592 -43.84 -20.76 -21.75
C ASP A 592 -44.19 -19.51 -22.62
N LEU A 593 -43.37 -19.25 -23.63
CA LEU A 593 -43.62 -18.23 -24.66
C LEU A 593 -44.38 -18.89 -25.81
N SER A 594 -45.71 -18.76 -25.80
CA SER A 594 -46.61 -19.42 -26.75
C SER A 594 -47.29 -18.50 -27.76
N SER A 595 -46.98 -17.20 -27.75
CA SER A 595 -47.50 -16.21 -28.71
C SER A 595 -46.42 -15.21 -29.10
N VAL A 596 -46.57 -14.61 -30.29
CA VAL A 596 -45.76 -13.48 -30.74
C VAL A 596 -46.30 -12.22 -30.07
N GLY A 597 -46.02 -12.10 -28.77
CA GLY A 597 -46.33 -10.92 -27.95
C GLY A 597 -45.15 -9.95 -27.90
N SER A 598 -45.16 -9.06 -26.90
CA SER A 598 -44.03 -8.16 -26.64
C SER A 598 -42.77 -8.94 -26.23
N HIS A 599 -41.63 -8.48 -26.72
CA HIS A 599 -40.33 -8.92 -26.21
C HIS A 599 -40.20 -8.63 -24.70
N ILE A 600 -39.44 -9.47 -24.01
CA ILE A 600 -39.25 -9.36 -22.56
C ILE A 600 -38.00 -8.55 -22.20
N ASN A 601 -37.84 -8.30 -20.91
CA ASN A 601 -36.67 -7.61 -20.36
C ASN A 601 -35.36 -8.28 -20.80
N GLY A 602 -34.36 -7.46 -21.10
CA GLY A 602 -33.07 -7.89 -21.63
C GLY A 602 -32.98 -7.90 -23.16
N THR A 603 -34.11 -7.88 -23.88
CA THR A 603 -34.08 -7.91 -25.35
C THR A 603 -33.55 -6.60 -25.92
N LEU A 604 -32.54 -6.69 -26.80
CA LEU A 604 -32.04 -5.57 -27.58
C LEU A 604 -32.89 -5.42 -28.84
N ILE A 605 -33.49 -4.25 -29.03
CA ILE A 605 -34.42 -3.99 -30.13
C ILE A 605 -33.96 -2.82 -31.00
N LYS A 606 -34.27 -2.89 -32.29
CA LYS A 606 -33.94 -1.89 -33.29
C LYS A 606 -35.01 -1.87 -34.40
N THR A 607 -35.32 -0.72 -34.97
CA THR A 607 -36.18 -0.65 -36.17
C THR A 607 -35.33 -0.67 -37.44
N ALA A 608 -35.87 -1.24 -38.52
CA ALA A 608 -35.16 -1.35 -39.79
C ALA A 608 -34.80 0.05 -40.34
N GLY A 609 -33.51 0.32 -40.53
CA GLY A 609 -33.00 1.58 -41.10
C GLY A 609 -32.75 2.72 -40.10
N ALA A 610 -33.14 2.57 -38.83
CA ALA A 610 -32.82 3.54 -37.78
C ALA A 610 -31.42 3.27 -37.19
N PRO A 611 -30.61 4.29 -36.83
CA PRO A 611 -29.32 4.05 -36.17
C PRO A 611 -29.47 3.61 -34.71
N GLU A 612 -30.55 4.00 -34.03
CA GLU A 612 -30.74 3.84 -32.59
C GLU A 612 -30.99 2.38 -32.18
N VAL A 613 -30.42 2.00 -31.02
CA VAL A 613 -30.63 0.70 -30.39
C VAL A 613 -31.21 0.92 -29.00
N TYR A 614 -32.15 0.07 -28.59
CA TYR A 614 -32.75 0.15 -27.27
C TYR A 614 -32.67 -1.19 -26.54
N LEU A 615 -32.47 -1.15 -25.23
CA LEU A 615 -32.67 -2.29 -24.34
C LEU A 615 -34.09 -2.24 -23.79
N LEU A 616 -34.83 -3.35 -23.85
CA LEU A 616 -36.08 -3.49 -23.10
C LEU A 616 -35.80 -3.85 -21.65
N ASP A 617 -36.33 -3.06 -20.72
CA ASP A 617 -36.10 -3.22 -19.29
C ASP A 617 -37.27 -2.64 -18.50
N GLY A 618 -37.90 -3.47 -17.66
CA GLY A 618 -39.10 -3.12 -16.90
C GLY A 618 -40.27 -2.62 -17.77
N GLY A 619 -40.43 -3.15 -18.99
CA GLY A 619 -41.45 -2.70 -19.95
C GLY A 619 -41.17 -1.34 -20.61
N LYS A 620 -39.97 -0.78 -20.42
CA LYS A 620 -39.51 0.46 -21.07
C LYS A 620 -38.43 0.16 -22.10
N LYS A 621 -38.33 1.00 -23.13
CA LYS A 621 -37.19 1.04 -24.06
C LYS A 621 -36.16 2.04 -23.57
N ARG A 622 -34.96 1.56 -23.25
CA ARG A 622 -33.83 2.34 -22.75
C ARG A 622 -32.84 2.57 -23.87
N HIS A 623 -32.61 3.84 -24.22
CA HIS A 623 -31.78 4.20 -25.37
C HIS A 623 -30.29 3.90 -25.11
N ILE A 624 -29.61 3.32 -26.10
CA ILE A 624 -28.16 3.12 -26.12
C ILE A 624 -27.55 4.18 -27.05
N PRO A 625 -26.78 5.16 -26.53
CA PRO A 625 -26.55 6.42 -27.22
C PRO A 625 -25.54 6.34 -28.38
N ASN A 626 -24.61 5.39 -28.35
CA ASN A 626 -23.55 5.29 -29.35
C ASN A 626 -22.94 3.87 -29.40
N PRO A 627 -22.16 3.55 -30.46
CA PRO A 627 -21.51 2.25 -30.60
C PRO A 627 -20.51 1.92 -29.50
N GLU A 628 -19.82 2.91 -28.92
CA GLU A 628 -18.85 2.69 -27.86
C GLU A 628 -19.52 2.16 -26.58
N VAL A 629 -20.65 2.77 -26.19
CA VAL A 629 -21.48 2.30 -25.07
C VAL A 629 -22.07 0.93 -25.39
N PHE A 630 -22.54 0.71 -26.62
CA PHE A 630 -23.06 -0.59 -27.05
C PHE A 630 -21.99 -1.68 -26.90
N ASN A 631 -20.81 -1.48 -27.50
CA ASN A 631 -19.72 -2.46 -27.49
C ASN A 631 -19.13 -2.70 -26.10
N SER A 632 -19.30 -1.77 -25.15
CA SER A 632 -18.88 -2.00 -23.76
C SER A 632 -19.70 -3.06 -23.03
N ARG A 633 -20.92 -3.36 -23.50
CA ARG A 633 -21.88 -4.24 -22.81
C ARG A 633 -22.43 -5.38 -23.67
N TYR A 634 -22.56 -5.17 -24.98
CA TYR A 634 -23.48 -5.91 -25.84
C TYR A 634 -22.84 -6.34 -27.16
N GLN A 635 -23.44 -7.36 -27.79
CA GLN A 635 -23.01 -7.88 -29.09
C GLN A 635 -24.05 -7.53 -30.17
N TRP A 636 -23.59 -7.06 -31.34
CA TRP A 636 -24.50 -6.60 -32.41
C TRP A 636 -25.39 -7.72 -32.96
N ALA A 637 -24.93 -8.96 -32.85
CA ALA A 637 -25.70 -10.15 -33.24
C ALA A 637 -26.98 -10.33 -32.40
N GLU A 638 -27.02 -9.84 -31.16
CA GLU A 638 -28.15 -10.01 -30.23
C GLU A 638 -29.37 -9.12 -30.56
N ILE A 639 -29.24 -8.21 -31.52
CA ILE A 639 -30.30 -7.24 -31.83
C ILE A 639 -31.45 -7.93 -32.56
N VAL A 640 -32.65 -7.72 -32.05
CA VAL A 640 -33.92 -8.09 -32.66
C VAL A 640 -34.48 -6.89 -33.43
N PHE A 641 -34.89 -7.13 -34.68
CA PHE A 641 -35.52 -6.09 -35.49
C PHE A 641 -37.04 -6.10 -35.31
N ILE A 642 -37.59 -4.95 -34.92
CA ILE A 642 -39.04 -4.78 -34.71
C ILE A 642 -39.63 -3.69 -35.61
N SER A 643 -40.95 -3.67 -35.74
CA SER A 643 -41.66 -2.62 -36.48
C SER A 643 -41.70 -1.30 -35.69
N ASN A 644 -41.92 -0.18 -36.39
CA ASN A 644 -42.11 1.12 -35.73
C ASN A 644 -43.35 1.13 -34.83
N ASP A 645 -44.42 0.43 -35.23
CA ASP A 645 -45.65 0.32 -34.44
C ASP A 645 -45.39 -0.40 -33.12
N GLU A 646 -44.63 -1.50 -33.16
CA GLU A 646 -44.25 -2.20 -31.95
C GLU A 646 -43.34 -1.36 -31.05
N MET A 647 -42.33 -0.70 -31.63
CA MET A 647 -41.42 0.20 -30.93
C MET A 647 -42.17 1.32 -30.19
N SER A 648 -43.33 1.74 -30.69
CA SER A 648 -44.17 2.77 -30.07
C SER A 648 -44.91 2.31 -28.81
N ASN A 649 -45.08 0.99 -28.62
CA ASN A 649 -45.76 0.42 -27.46
C ASN A 649 -44.94 0.49 -26.17
N TYR A 650 -43.62 0.63 -26.28
CA TYR A 650 -42.73 0.71 -25.11
C TYR A 650 -42.51 2.15 -24.68
N ALA A 651 -42.78 2.44 -23.40
CA ALA A 651 -42.48 3.74 -22.80
C ALA A 651 -40.97 4.00 -22.80
N VAL A 652 -40.56 5.26 -22.92
CA VAL A 652 -39.13 5.62 -22.88
C VAL A 652 -38.62 5.50 -21.45
N GLY A 653 -37.52 4.76 -21.27
CA GLY A 653 -36.80 4.64 -20.01
C GLY A 653 -35.51 5.44 -20.01
N ASP A 654 -34.80 5.37 -18.88
CA ASP A 654 -33.50 6.02 -18.74
C ASP A 654 -32.50 5.43 -19.72
N ARG A 655 -31.56 6.25 -20.19
CA ARG A 655 -30.56 5.75 -21.12
C ARG A 655 -29.64 4.70 -20.48
N ILE A 656 -28.91 3.99 -21.33
CA ILE A 656 -27.83 3.10 -20.94
C ILE A 656 -26.50 3.84 -21.08
N GLY A 657 -25.64 3.76 -20.06
CA GLY A 657 -24.25 4.22 -20.09
C GLY A 657 -23.26 3.07 -20.33
N PHE A 658 -21.96 3.34 -20.30
CA PHE A 658 -20.88 2.34 -20.35
C PHE A 658 -21.05 1.28 -19.28
N ARG A 659 -20.54 0.07 -19.51
CA ARG A 659 -20.48 -0.99 -18.49
C ARG A 659 -19.75 -0.48 -17.24
N PRO A 660 -20.22 -0.79 -16.02
CA PRO A 660 -19.42 -0.60 -14.83
C PRO A 660 -18.10 -1.35 -15.00
N GLY A 661 -17.01 -0.75 -14.54
CA GLY A 661 -15.64 -1.22 -14.76
C GLY A 661 -15.01 -0.78 -16.09
N SER A 662 -15.76 -0.16 -17.03
CA SER A 662 -15.18 0.35 -18.27
C SER A 662 -14.22 1.51 -18.03
N LEU A 663 -13.11 1.53 -18.77
CA LEU A 663 -12.19 2.66 -18.83
C LEU A 663 -12.57 3.57 -19.99
N ALA A 664 -12.70 4.87 -19.75
CA ALA A 664 -13.08 5.81 -20.78
C ALA A 664 -12.29 7.13 -20.67
N ARG A 665 -12.00 7.73 -21.83
CA ARG A 665 -11.33 9.02 -21.96
C ARG A 665 -11.94 9.84 -23.09
N ALA A 666 -12.07 11.14 -22.88
CA ALA A 666 -12.49 12.05 -23.95
C ALA A 666 -11.35 12.20 -24.97
N SER A 667 -11.66 12.13 -26.26
CA SER A 667 -10.66 12.12 -27.34
C SER A 667 -9.73 13.34 -27.37
N ASN A 668 -10.18 14.46 -26.79
CA ASN A 668 -9.46 15.74 -26.69
C ASN A 668 -8.77 15.98 -25.33
N GLN A 669 -8.82 15.01 -24.40
CA GLN A 669 -8.32 15.19 -23.03
C GLN A 669 -7.46 13.98 -22.60
N PRO A 670 -6.39 14.18 -21.80
CA PRO A 670 -5.55 13.09 -21.34
C PRO A 670 -6.15 12.28 -20.17
N GLN A 671 -7.12 12.83 -19.44
CA GLN A 671 -7.69 12.22 -18.24
C GLN A 671 -8.42 10.91 -18.54
N VAL A 672 -8.05 9.86 -17.82
CA VAL A 672 -8.68 8.54 -17.91
C VAL A 672 -9.60 8.36 -16.71
N TYR A 673 -10.80 7.83 -16.96
CA TYR A 673 -11.78 7.55 -15.93
C TYR A 673 -12.14 6.08 -15.93
N VAL A 674 -12.34 5.50 -14.74
CA VAL A 674 -13.13 4.27 -14.61
C VAL A 674 -14.58 4.64 -14.36
N ILE A 675 -15.48 3.96 -15.05
CA ILE A 675 -16.92 4.17 -14.99
C ILE A 675 -17.56 3.15 -14.06
N THR A 676 -18.45 3.60 -13.17
CA THR A 676 -19.41 2.75 -12.45
C THR A 676 -20.82 3.00 -13.02
N ASP A 677 -21.89 2.50 -12.40
CA ASP A 677 -23.25 2.70 -12.93
C ASP A 677 -23.64 4.16 -13.18
N THR A 678 -23.27 5.06 -12.26
CA THR A 678 -23.69 6.47 -12.31
C THR A 678 -22.53 7.46 -12.11
N THR A 679 -21.33 6.96 -11.83
CA THR A 679 -20.17 7.77 -11.51
C THR A 679 -18.99 7.52 -12.46
N LYS A 680 -18.16 8.53 -12.64
CA LYS A 680 -16.83 8.42 -13.23
C LYS A 680 -15.80 8.81 -12.19
N ARG A 681 -14.76 8.00 -12.01
CA ARG A 681 -13.65 8.29 -11.08
C ARG A 681 -12.37 8.48 -11.87
N HIS A 682 -11.70 9.60 -11.65
CA HIS A 682 -10.46 9.93 -12.34
C HIS A 682 -9.33 9.03 -11.84
N ILE A 683 -8.57 8.42 -12.76
CA ILE A 683 -7.36 7.67 -12.42
C ILE A 683 -6.20 8.67 -12.31
N SER A 684 -5.67 8.86 -11.11
CA SER A 684 -4.76 9.96 -10.80
C SER A 684 -3.40 9.89 -11.52
N SER A 685 -2.93 8.68 -11.87
CA SER A 685 -1.66 8.48 -12.56
C SER A 685 -1.59 7.17 -13.35
N PRO A 686 -0.65 7.05 -14.32
CA PRO A 686 -0.33 5.77 -14.95
C PRO A 686 0.01 4.66 -13.98
N SER A 687 0.70 4.97 -12.88
CA SER A 687 1.07 4.00 -11.85
C SER A 687 -0.17 3.44 -11.15
N VAL A 688 -1.17 4.28 -10.85
CA VAL A 688 -2.45 3.83 -10.27
C VAL A 688 -3.24 2.98 -11.26
N LEU A 689 -3.20 3.30 -12.55
CA LEU A 689 -3.80 2.47 -13.60
C LEU A 689 -3.22 1.05 -13.57
N SER A 690 -1.88 0.94 -13.58
CA SER A 690 -1.17 -0.35 -13.52
C SER A 690 -1.40 -1.08 -12.19
N LEU A 691 -1.39 -0.36 -11.07
CA LEU A 691 -1.61 -0.90 -9.73
C LEU A 691 -3.00 -1.53 -9.61
N LEU A 692 -4.02 -0.92 -10.21
CA LEU A 692 -5.38 -1.45 -10.25
C LEU A 692 -5.56 -2.59 -11.27
N GLY A 693 -4.49 -2.99 -11.97
CA GLY A 693 -4.50 -4.06 -12.97
C GLY A 693 -5.21 -3.69 -14.28
N TYR A 694 -5.48 -2.41 -14.50
CA TYR A 694 -6.07 -1.91 -15.74
C TYR A 694 -5.04 -1.89 -16.87
N ARG A 695 -5.54 -1.91 -18.11
CA ARG A 695 -4.72 -1.93 -19.33
C ARG A 695 -5.02 -0.72 -20.21
N TRP A 696 -3.96 -0.10 -20.73
CA TRP A 696 -4.07 1.11 -21.57
C TRP A 696 -4.87 0.85 -22.85
N GLU A 697 -4.70 -0.32 -23.45
CA GLU A 697 -5.40 -0.77 -24.65
C GLU A 697 -6.91 -0.93 -24.47
N ARG A 698 -7.41 -1.00 -23.23
CA ARG A 698 -8.85 -1.11 -22.93
C ARG A 698 -9.53 0.24 -22.69
N ILE A 699 -8.82 1.35 -22.84
CA ILE A 699 -9.41 2.69 -22.71
C ILE A 699 -10.28 3.00 -23.93
N ILE A 700 -11.58 3.15 -23.68
CA ILE A 700 -12.56 3.53 -24.67
C ILE A 700 -12.43 5.04 -24.94
N LEU A 701 -12.15 5.40 -26.19
CA LEU A 701 -12.19 6.79 -26.62
C LEU A 701 -13.65 7.21 -26.83
N THR A 702 -14.04 8.33 -26.23
CA THR A 702 -15.40 8.87 -26.36
C THR A 702 -15.39 10.40 -26.41
N THR A 703 -16.56 11.02 -26.35
CA THR A 703 -16.74 12.47 -26.30
C THR A 703 -16.80 12.97 -24.86
N GLU A 704 -16.40 14.22 -24.63
CA GLU A 704 -16.55 14.87 -23.33
C GLU A 704 -18.02 14.97 -22.90
N SER A 705 -18.93 15.23 -23.85
CA SER A 705 -20.38 15.24 -23.62
C SER A 705 -20.86 13.90 -23.06
N GLU A 706 -20.37 12.77 -23.60
CA GLU A 706 -20.73 11.44 -23.09
C GLU A 706 -20.27 11.27 -21.64
N LEU A 707 -19.01 11.62 -21.32
CA LEU A 707 -18.49 11.53 -19.96
C LEU A 707 -19.19 12.48 -18.97
N ASN A 708 -19.75 13.60 -19.41
CA ASN A 708 -20.43 14.57 -18.53
C ASN A 708 -21.79 14.09 -18.02
N ASN A 709 -22.24 12.93 -18.48
CA ASN A 709 -23.45 12.31 -17.98
C ASN A 709 -23.25 11.47 -16.72
N TYR A 710 -22.00 11.24 -16.32
CA TYR A 710 -21.65 10.57 -15.08
C TYR A 710 -21.29 11.61 -14.02
N THR A 711 -21.74 11.37 -12.80
CA THR A 711 -21.31 12.17 -11.65
C THR A 711 -19.83 11.93 -11.37
N THR A 712 -19.06 12.99 -11.09
CA THR A 712 -17.64 12.84 -10.78
C THR A 712 -17.49 12.36 -9.34
N GLY A 713 -16.95 11.16 -9.15
CA GLY A 713 -16.57 10.63 -7.85
C GLY A 713 -15.14 11.01 -7.45
N GLU A 714 -14.76 10.65 -6.22
CA GLU A 714 -13.38 10.83 -5.74
C GLU A 714 -12.37 10.13 -6.68
N PRO A 715 -11.20 10.76 -6.94
CA PRO A 715 -10.14 10.12 -7.71
C PRO A 715 -9.69 8.77 -7.13
N LEU A 716 -9.07 7.95 -7.98
CA LEU A 716 -8.39 6.71 -7.61
C LEU A 716 -6.89 6.91 -7.52
#